data_AF-A0AAN7JKK0-F1
#
_entry.id   AF-A0AAN7JKK0-F1
#
_cell.length_a   1.000
_cell.length_b   1.000
_cell.length_c   1.000
_cell.angle_alpha   90.00
_cell.angle_beta   90.00
_cell.angle_gamma   90.00
#
_symmetry.space_group_name_H-M   'P 1'
#
loop_
_entity.id
_entity.type
_entity.pdbx_description
1 polymer ?
#
loop_
_entity_poly.entity_id
_entity_poly.type
_entity_poly.pdbx_seq_one_letter_code
_entity_poly.pdbx_strand_id
1 'polypeptide(L)'
;MDIEEEIRALQLDSAEDSNGIISTEDDKPHEMENADKMEEDLKDENEESSQQVQMEDKGKDKEVSAPEVEEPEETEFDTKRHLNVVFIGHVDSGKSTIGGQILFLSGQVDDRTIQKYEKEAKDKSRESWYMAYIMDTNEEERVKGITVEVGRAHFETETTRFTILDAPGHKSYVPNMISGASQADIGVLVISARKGEFETGYEKGGQTREHVQLAKTLGVSKLLVVVNKMDEPTVNWSKERYDEIESKMVPFLRSSGYNVKKDVQFLPISGLLGSNMKTRVVKSVCPWWNGPCLLEALDAIEGPLRDPKGPFRMPIIDRFKDMGTVVMGKVESGSVSEGDSLVVMPNKVQVKVVAVYRDKDKVRHAGPGENLRVRLAGIEEEDIISGFVLSSIAKPVTAVTEFFAQLQILELLENAIFTAGYKAVLHIHSVVEECEIVELLQQIDPKTKKRMKKKVLFVKTNAVVFCRVQVNNMICLEKFSDFPQLGRFTLRTEGLEPILVWQGIKGSSLPLTIIDPRVVHYPGGHGRWVLEMGLFGEHPVFRCAICPAGWQPGPDKTKCFLYFGNWLSWNLSETICRNRSAHLAIVNSFDELNFTRFLRNGTYGSCWVGGSLVNSTNGLAWKWSDNSSYWNNSLFPEASLPSNCNELYCPLNSSINSCTLVANGSLTLSTEGCNRSHTFICMIESKSKCHYIRCHQEYLIILAVGSGVIFFTTLTVVLWLLLYKWSNKRRHFHKLSNYAASALVSPSWRVFTKEELKSITKNFSEGNRLLGDAKTGGTYSGPLPDGSKVAVKRLNRSTFQRKKEFYYVIGRVARLHHPNLVSIKGCCYDHGVRYIVYEFIANGPLDRWLYHVPRGGRSLDWAMRMKIATTLAQGIAFLHDKVKPHVVHGDIRASNVLLNEDFKAHLMGVGLSKFVPWEAMQEWTIMVGGTYGYLAPEFVYRNEITTKSDVYSFGVLLLEIVSGRRPAQAVDSVGYQSIFEWATPLVQAHRYPEILDPLISLSSSSSPSDIPEAGVIQKVVNLVYACTQHVPSMRLRMSHVVHQLQQLASHDAVGSWK
;
A
#
# COMPACT_ATOMS: atom_id res chain seq x y z
N MET A 1 18.07 -19.79 -69.86
CA MET A 1 17.57 -18.48 -70.33
C MET A 1 17.28 -17.56 -69.15
N ASP A 2 18.22 -16.79 -68.61
CA ASP A 2 19.71 -16.75 -68.59
C ASP A 2 20.07 -15.37 -67.97
N ILE A 3 21.13 -15.09 -67.20
CA ILE A 3 22.31 -15.78 -66.59
C ILE A 3 22.53 -14.99 -65.28
N GLU A 4 22.81 -15.55 -64.09
CA GLU A 4 24.00 -16.30 -63.64
C GLU A 4 25.35 -15.54 -63.69
N GLU A 5 25.36 -14.20 -63.52
CA GLU A 5 26.62 -13.43 -63.40
C GLU A 5 26.59 -12.24 -62.42
N GLU A 6 26.20 -12.45 -61.15
CA GLU A 6 26.47 -11.44 -60.09
C GLU A 6 26.68 -12.03 -58.67
N ILE A 7 27.61 -12.98 -58.53
CA ILE A 7 28.17 -13.39 -57.23
C ILE A 7 29.69 -13.26 -57.26
N ARG A 8 30.21 -12.08 -56.85
CA ARG A 8 31.62 -11.91 -56.44
C ARG A 8 31.85 -10.58 -55.72
N ALA A 9 32.67 -10.63 -54.66
CA ALA A 9 33.16 -9.51 -53.84
C ALA A 9 32.07 -8.72 -53.06
N LEU A 10 32.29 -8.35 -51.79
CA LEU A 10 33.36 -8.71 -50.84
C LEU A 10 32.82 -8.65 -49.40
N GLN A 11 33.22 -9.60 -48.56
CA GLN A 11 33.32 -9.42 -47.11
C GLN A 11 34.81 -9.47 -46.76
N LEU A 12 35.22 -8.70 -45.74
CA LEU A 12 36.15 -9.05 -44.64
C LEU A 12 37.05 -7.88 -44.19
N ASP A 13 37.16 -7.81 -42.86
CA ASP A 13 38.33 -7.55 -42.01
C ASP A 13 39.06 -6.18 -41.88
N SER A 14 39.01 -5.71 -40.63
CA SER A 14 40.11 -5.35 -39.72
C SER A 14 40.97 -4.07 -39.93
N ALA A 15 40.81 -3.17 -38.95
CA ALA A 15 41.81 -2.73 -37.97
C ALA A 15 43.13 -2.02 -38.37
N GLU A 16 43.37 -0.93 -37.62
CA GLU A 16 44.64 -0.40 -37.09
C GLU A 16 45.63 0.42 -37.96
N ASP A 17 46.03 1.54 -37.34
CA ASP A 17 47.34 2.20 -37.31
C ASP A 17 47.96 3.11 -38.40
N SER A 18 48.40 4.27 -37.89
CA SER A 18 49.71 4.95 -38.08
C SER A 18 49.77 6.31 -38.81
N ASN A 19 50.76 7.12 -38.39
CA ASN A 19 50.93 8.57 -38.66
C ASN A 19 51.92 8.88 -39.80
N GLY A 20 51.85 10.09 -40.36
CA GLY A 20 52.92 10.72 -41.18
C GLY A 20 52.34 11.65 -42.27
N ILE A 21 52.20 12.97 -42.11
CA ILE A 21 53.18 14.06 -41.89
C ILE A 21 54.03 14.40 -43.14
N ILE A 22 53.76 15.57 -43.72
CA ILE A 22 54.61 16.60 -44.37
C ILE A 22 53.62 17.58 -45.05
N SER A 23 53.47 18.89 -44.78
CA SER A 23 54.26 20.03 -44.23
C SER A 23 54.80 20.99 -45.30
N THR A 24 55.02 22.26 -44.93
CA THR A 24 55.27 23.49 -45.76
C THR A 24 53.99 24.14 -46.34
N GLU A 25 53.81 25.47 -46.39
CA GLU A 25 54.51 26.66 -45.82
C GLU A 25 53.56 27.89 -45.97
N ASP A 26 53.56 28.99 -45.19
CA ASP A 26 53.74 29.22 -43.74
C ASP A 26 53.18 30.64 -43.36
N ASP A 27 53.91 31.46 -42.59
CA ASP A 27 53.82 32.93 -42.35
C ASP A 27 52.89 33.55 -41.26
N LYS A 28 53.41 34.62 -40.64
CA LYS A 28 52.89 35.48 -39.54
C LYS A 28 53.55 36.89 -39.64
N PRO A 29 53.46 37.77 -38.62
CA PRO A 29 52.33 38.60 -38.17
C PRO A 29 52.66 40.12 -38.33
N HIS A 30 51.81 41.04 -37.86
CA HIS A 30 52.26 42.39 -37.43
C HIS A 30 51.24 43.11 -36.51
N GLU A 31 51.67 44.19 -35.85
CA GLU A 31 50.96 44.95 -34.79
C GLU A 31 50.79 46.46 -35.14
N MET A 32 50.09 47.22 -34.27
CA MET A 32 50.05 48.71 -34.17
C MET A 32 49.28 49.45 -35.32
N GLU A 33 48.72 50.68 -35.17
CA GLU A 33 48.73 51.78 -34.16
C GLU A 33 47.34 52.53 -34.20
N ASN A 34 46.68 52.91 -33.09
CA ASN A 34 46.60 54.21 -32.36
C ASN A 34 45.88 55.45 -32.99
N ALA A 35 45.33 56.29 -32.08
CA ALA A 35 45.09 57.76 -32.12
C ALA A 35 43.75 58.40 -32.61
N ASP A 36 42.90 58.73 -31.62
CA ASP A 36 42.31 60.05 -31.26
C ASP A 36 41.63 61.03 -32.26
N LYS A 37 40.38 61.43 -31.91
CA LYS A 37 39.88 62.83 -31.61
C LYS A 37 38.35 62.85 -31.32
N MET A 38 37.83 63.53 -30.28
CA MET A 38 37.53 64.98 -30.13
C MET A 38 36.52 65.54 -31.17
N GLU A 39 35.49 66.33 -30.84
CA GLU A 39 34.91 66.79 -29.54
C GLU A 39 33.53 67.48 -29.77
N GLU A 40 32.71 67.63 -28.71
CA GLU A 40 31.61 68.63 -28.51
C GLU A 40 30.43 68.65 -29.54
N ASP A 41 29.29 69.36 -29.37
CA ASP A 41 28.89 70.41 -28.40
C ASP A 41 27.34 70.53 -28.20
N LEU A 42 26.89 71.23 -27.14
CA LEU A 42 25.57 71.86 -26.87
C LEU A 42 24.33 70.97 -26.52
N LYS A 43 23.44 71.30 -25.55
CA LYS A 43 23.45 72.29 -24.44
C LYS A 43 22.36 72.03 -23.37
N ASP A 44 22.52 72.62 -22.18
CA ASP A 44 21.57 72.65 -21.04
C ASP A 44 20.51 73.77 -21.10
N GLU A 45 19.45 73.64 -20.26
CA GLU A 45 18.85 74.62 -19.33
C GLU A 45 17.66 73.90 -18.61
N ASN A 46 17.53 73.75 -17.26
CA ASN A 46 17.49 74.68 -16.10
C ASN A 46 16.37 75.76 -16.19
N GLU A 47 15.79 76.33 -15.11
CA GLU A 47 16.02 76.38 -13.65
C GLU A 47 14.69 76.09 -12.88
N GLU A 48 14.48 76.00 -11.55
CA GLU A 48 15.25 75.85 -10.29
C GLU A 48 14.33 74.97 -9.35
N SER A 49 14.18 74.99 -8.01
CA SER A 49 14.73 75.82 -6.92
C SER A 49 15.10 75.08 -5.63
N SER A 50 16.09 75.64 -4.93
CA SER A 50 16.74 75.11 -3.73
C SER A 50 16.21 75.66 -2.38
N GLN A 51 16.37 74.89 -1.29
CA GLN A 51 16.78 75.28 0.09
C GLN A 51 16.48 74.12 1.09
N GLN A 52 17.48 73.47 1.71
CA GLN A 52 18.34 73.85 2.87
C GLN A 52 17.83 73.32 4.23
N VAL A 53 18.76 73.09 5.18
CA VAL A 53 18.59 72.26 6.40
C VAL A 53 19.15 72.95 7.64
N GLN A 54 18.45 72.83 8.78
CA GLN A 54 18.92 72.95 10.18
C GLN A 54 17.83 72.34 11.08
N MET A 55 18.01 71.70 12.25
CA MET A 55 19.09 71.27 13.17
C MET A 55 18.75 71.67 14.63
N GLU A 56 19.48 71.06 15.58
CA GLU A 56 19.38 71.16 17.05
C GLU A 56 18.30 70.31 17.78
N ASP A 57 18.52 69.76 18.98
CA ASP A 57 19.59 68.88 19.55
C ASP A 57 19.40 68.74 21.10
N LYS A 58 20.10 67.80 21.74
CA LYS A 58 20.33 67.57 23.20
C LYS A 58 19.25 66.73 23.91
N GLY A 59 19.53 65.56 24.50
CA GLY A 59 20.77 64.75 24.55
C GLY A 59 21.32 64.53 25.96
N LYS A 60 21.85 63.32 26.24
CA LYS A 60 22.84 63.03 27.30
C LYS A 60 23.37 61.59 27.24
N ASP A 61 24.67 61.44 27.49
CA ASP A 61 25.48 60.31 27.06
C ASP A 61 25.93 59.39 28.19
N LYS A 62 26.34 58.16 27.82
CA LYS A 62 27.71 57.67 28.10
C LYS A 62 28.11 56.47 27.24
N GLU A 63 29.41 56.38 26.97
CA GLU A 63 30.10 55.54 25.96
C GLU A 63 30.21 54.05 26.41
N VAL A 64 30.70 53.05 25.64
CA VAL A 64 31.92 52.97 24.80
C VAL A 64 31.85 51.87 23.69
N SER A 65 32.57 52.10 22.57
CA SER A 65 33.08 51.16 21.52
C SER A 65 32.15 50.37 20.58
N ALA A 66 31.94 50.92 19.37
CA ALA A 66 32.42 50.48 18.02
C ALA A 66 32.82 49.01 17.72
N PRO A 67 32.87 48.57 16.42
CA PRO A 67 32.60 49.31 15.17
C PRO A 67 31.46 48.72 14.30
N GLU A 68 31.24 49.30 13.11
CA GLU A 68 30.18 48.96 12.16
C GLU A 68 30.39 47.62 11.42
N VAL A 69 29.27 47.03 10.98
CA VAL A 69 29.19 46.04 9.90
C VAL A 69 28.08 46.51 8.97
N GLU A 70 28.32 46.45 7.67
CA GLU A 70 27.43 46.97 6.61
C GLU A 70 26.01 46.40 6.70
N GLU A 71 24.99 47.26 6.58
CA GLU A 71 23.59 46.82 6.47
C GLU A 71 23.39 46.12 5.12
N PRO A 72 22.96 44.83 5.09
CA PRO A 72 22.64 44.18 3.84
C PRO A 72 21.32 44.73 3.30
N GLU A 73 21.37 45.24 2.07
CA GLU A 73 20.27 45.90 1.33
C GLU A 73 18.90 45.24 1.56
N GLU A 74 17.86 46.06 1.81
CA GLU A 74 16.48 45.60 1.98
C GLU A 74 15.91 45.05 0.66
N THR A 75 16.21 43.80 0.34
CA THR A 75 15.62 43.08 -0.80
C THR A 75 14.09 43.02 -0.64
N GLU A 76 13.36 43.53 -1.63
CA GLU A 76 11.89 43.68 -1.59
C GLU A 76 11.17 42.41 -1.10
N PHE A 77 10.48 42.53 0.04
CA PHE A 77 9.66 41.46 0.58
C PHE A 77 8.39 41.29 -0.28
N ASP A 78 8.45 40.46 -1.32
CA ASP A 78 7.28 40.16 -2.17
C ASP A 78 6.22 39.35 -1.39
N THR A 79 5.25 40.08 -0.83
CA THR A 79 4.17 39.58 0.02
C THR A 79 3.01 38.88 -0.71
N LYS A 80 3.10 38.59 -2.02
CA LYS A 80 2.02 37.88 -2.76
C LYS A 80 1.66 36.55 -2.09
N ARG A 81 0.37 36.37 -1.74
CA ARG A 81 -0.14 35.12 -1.14
C ARG A 81 -0.03 33.96 -2.14
N HIS A 82 0.40 32.79 -1.69
CA HIS A 82 0.49 31.57 -2.50
C HIS A 82 -0.68 30.61 -2.25
N LEU A 83 -1.27 30.05 -3.32
CA LEU A 83 -2.41 29.13 -3.25
C LEU A 83 -2.25 27.95 -4.24
N ASN A 84 -2.58 26.74 -3.78
CA ASN A 84 -2.57 25.54 -4.63
C ASN A 84 -3.98 25.21 -5.16
N VAL A 85 -4.11 25.06 -6.48
CA VAL A 85 -5.38 24.84 -7.19
C VAL A 85 -5.33 23.52 -7.95
N VAL A 86 -6.21 22.58 -7.63
CA VAL A 86 -6.32 21.29 -8.36
C VAL A 86 -7.52 21.24 -9.31
N PHE A 87 -7.29 20.86 -10.55
CA PHE A 87 -8.36 20.62 -11.52
C PHE A 87 -8.84 19.17 -11.42
N ILE A 88 -10.13 18.97 -11.12
CA ILE A 88 -10.76 17.65 -10.97
C ILE A 88 -12.02 17.55 -11.82
N GLY A 89 -12.34 16.34 -12.29
CA GLY A 89 -13.51 16.08 -13.15
C GLY A 89 -13.35 14.80 -13.96
N HIS A 90 -14.37 14.47 -14.75
CA HIS A 90 -14.41 13.29 -15.62
C HIS A 90 -13.29 13.32 -16.69
N VAL A 91 -13.13 12.21 -17.41
CA VAL A 91 -12.44 12.20 -18.72
C VAL A 91 -13.20 13.15 -19.68
N ASP A 92 -12.52 13.65 -20.71
CA ASP A 92 -13.04 14.57 -21.75
C ASP A 92 -13.62 15.92 -21.29
N SER A 93 -13.70 16.19 -19.98
CA SER A 93 -14.21 17.47 -19.44
C SER A 93 -13.29 18.67 -19.71
N GLY A 94 -12.09 18.46 -20.25
CA GLY A 94 -11.17 19.52 -20.71
C GLY A 94 -10.35 20.20 -19.61
N LYS A 95 -9.93 19.45 -18.58
CA LYS A 95 -9.15 19.97 -17.43
C LYS A 95 -7.80 20.55 -17.87
N SER A 96 -6.98 19.74 -18.53
CA SER A 96 -5.67 20.06 -19.10
C SER A 96 -5.75 21.20 -20.11
N THR A 97 -6.82 21.23 -20.91
CA THR A 97 -7.16 22.32 -21.84
C THR A 97 -7.35 23.65 -21.10
N ILE A 98 -8.08 23.65 -19.98
CA ILE A 98 -8.25 24.86 -19.14
C ILE A 98 -6.92 25.27 -18.49
N GLY A 99 -6.14 24.30 -17.99
CA GLY A 99 -4.82 24.55 -17.41
C GLY A 99 -3.89 25.27 -18.41
N GLY A 100 -3.73 24.72 -19.61
CA GLY A 100 -2.97 25.35 -20.69
C GLY A 100 -3.50 26.73 -21.09
N GLN A 101 -4.83 26.88 -21.19
CA GLN A 101 -5.45 28.15 -21.56
C GLN A 101 -5.22 29.25 -20.51
N ILE A 102 -5.15 28.90 -19.22
CA ILE A 102 -4.80 29.84 -18.15
C ILE A 102 -3.33 30.26 -18.26
N LEU A 103 -2.41 29.33 -18.54
CA LEU A 103 -0.98 29.64 -18.72
C LEU A 103 -0.72 30.53 -19.95
N PHE A 104 -1.46 30.30 -21.04
CA PHE A 104 -1.43 31.18 -22.20
C PHE A 104 -1.98 32.58 -21.87
N LEU A 105 -3.18 32.67 -21.29
CA LEU A 105 -3.80 33.96 -20.95
C LEU A 105 -3.05 34.76 -19.87
N SER A 106 -2.24 34.10 -19.03
CA SER A 106 -1.35 34.74 -18.06
C SER A 106 0.05 35.07 -18.62
N GLY A 107 0.32 34.76 -19.89
CA GLY A 107 1.59 35.09 -20.55
C GLY A 107 2.78 34.23 -20.11
N GLN A 108 2.53 33.06 -19.49
CA GLN A 108 3.57 32.13 -19.04
C GLN A 108 4.07 31.19 -20.15
N VAL A 109 3.45 31.23 -21.33
CA VAL A 109 3.80 30.42 -22.51
C VAL A 109 3.72 31.29 -23.76
N ASP A 110 4.84 31.41 -24.49
CA ASP A 110 4.92 32.21 -25.72
C ASP A 110 4.06 31.65 -26.85
N ASP A 111 3.48 32.53 -27.69
CA ASP A 111 2.77 32.17 -28.92
C ASP A 111 3.58 31.21 -29.82
N ARG A 112 4.91 31.41 -29.90
CA ARG A 112 5.83 30.58 -30.67
C ARG A 112 5.85 29.12 -30.19
N THR A 113 5.70 28.90 -28.89
CA THR A 113 5.64 27.56 -28.29
C THR A 113 4.29 26.90 -28.57
N ILE A 114 3.21 27.68 -28.57
CA ILE A 114 1.87 27.20 -28.92
C ILE A 114 1.77 26.83 -30.39
N GLN A 115 2.29 27.65 -31.31
CA GLN A 115 2.39 27.33 -32.75
C GLN A 115 3.17 26.03 -33.02
N LYS A 116 4.21 25.76 -32.21
CA LYS A 116 4.94 24.48 -32.27
C LYS A 116 4.05 23.30 -31.87
N TYR A 117 3.29 23.41 -30.76
CA TYR A 117 2.40 22.34 -30.31
C TYR A 117 1.16 22.17 -31.20
N GLU A 118 0.63 23.25 -31.80
CA GLU A 118 -0.42 23.20 -32.81
C GLU A 118 0.05 22.40 -34.03
N LYS A 119 1.26 22.68 -34.53
CA LYS A 119 1.86 21.90 -35.61
C LYS A 119 2.11 20.43 -35.20
N GLU A 120 2.67 20.18 -34.03
CA GLU A 120 2.91 18.81 -33.52
C GLU A 120 1.59 18.01 -33.40
N ALA A 121 0.52 18.66 -32.94
CA ALA A 121 -0.81 18.08 -32.85
C ALA A 121 -1.44 17.83 -34.24
N LYS A 122 -1.23 18.75 -35.20
CA LYS A 122 -1.66 18.62 -36.60
C LYS A 122 -0.94 17.48 -37.33
N ASP A 123 0.38 17.39 -37.18
CA ASP A 123 1.21 16.31 -37.74
C ASP A 123 0.82 14.93 -37.15
N LYS A 124 0.21 14.91 -35.95
CA LYS A 124 -0.38 13.73 -35.27
C LYS A 124 -1.89 13.56 -35.50
N SER A 125 -2.50 14.29 -36.45
CA SER A 125 -3.95 14.27 -36.79
C SER A 125 -4.89 14.55 -35.60
N ARG A 126 -4.48 15.42 -34.68
CA ARG A 126 -5.15 15.72 -33.39
C ARG A 126 -5.19 17.22 -33.08
N GLU A 127 -5.49 18.02 -34.10
CA GLU A 127 -5.46 19.49 -34.08
C GLU A 127 -6.14 20.13 -32.85
N SER A 128 -7.17 19.52 -32.27
CA SER A 128 -7.91 20.06 -31.13
C SER A 128 -7.23 19.91 -29.76
N TRP A 129 -6.08 19.25 -29.66
CA TRP A 129 -5.42 18.92 -28.38
C TRP A 129 -4.20 19.80 -28.03
N TYR A 130 -3.79 20.71 -28.92
CA TYR A 130 -2.61 21.57 -28.76
C TYR A 130 -2.52 22.30 -27.40
N MET A 131 -3.64 22.78 -26.86
CA MET A 131 -3.70 23.47 -25.57
C MET A 131 -3.49 22.53 -24.37
N ALA A 132 -3.82 21.23 -24.50
CA ALA A 132 -3.54 20.23 -23.45
C ALA A 132 -2.06 19.84 -23.41
N TYR A 133 -1.36 19.84 -24.57
CA TYR A 133 0.07 19.52 -24.67
C TYR A 133 1.00 20.49 -23.91
N ILE A 134 0.46 21.62 -23.41
CA ILE A 134 1.15 22.52 -22.47
C ILE A 134 1.30 21.87 -21.08
N MET A 135 0.28 21.12 -20.63
CA MET A 135 0.29 20.40 -19.35
C MET A 135 0.79 18.95 -19.52
N ASP A 136 0.30 18.26 -20.56
CA ASP A 136 0.68 16.88 -20.89
C ASP A 136 2.07 16.88 -21.55
N THR A 137 3.14 16.93 -20.75
CA THR A 137 4.53 16.93 -21.25
C THR A 137 5.00 15.55 -21.70
N ASN A 138 4.46 14.46 -21.12
CA ASN A 138 4.93 13.11 -21.40
C ASN A 138 4.41 12.61 -22.77
N GLU A 139 5.28 11.96 -23.55
CA GLU A 139 4.89 11.44 -24.88
C GLU A 139 3.75 10.43 -24.80
N GLU A 140 3.70 9.59 -23.75
CA GLU A 140 2.58 8.67 -23.52
C GLU A 140 1.24 9.39 -23.33
N GLU A 141 1.21 10.52 -22.62
CA GLU A 141 -0.01 11.30 -22.38
C GLU A 141 -0.48 11.93 -23.71
N ARG A 142 0.45 12.52 -24.47
CA ARG A 142 0.21 13.07 -25.81
C ARG A 142 -0.30 12.04 -26.81
N VAL A 143 0.17 10.79 -26.72
CA VAL A 143 -0.24 9.66 -27.56
C VAL A 143 -1.57 9.05 -27.10
N LYS A 144 -1.89 9.02 -25.81
CA LYS A 144 -3.15 8.46 -25.28
C LYS A 144 -4.29 9.47 -25.23
N GLY A 145 -4.01 10.78 -25.19
CA GLY A 145 -5.01 11.83 -25.01
C GLY A 145 -5.55 11.94 -23.59
N ILE A 146 -4.84 11.39 -22.62
CA ILE A 146 -5.20 11.43 -21.20
C ILE A 146 -3.96 11.71 -20.37
N THR A 147 -4.07 12.71 -19.49
CA THR A 147 -3.16 12.94 -18.37
C THR A 147 -3.14 11.70 -17.47
N VAL A 148 -1.94 11.24 -17.13
CA VAL A 148 -1.64 10.05 -16.32
C VAL A 148 -1.05 10.49 -14.98
N GLU A 149 -0.13 11.44 -15.00
CA GLU A 149 0.53 11.99 -13.81
C GLU A 149 -0.15 13.30 -13.36
N VAL A 150 0.43 14.04 -12.41
CA VAL A 150 -0.11 15.36 -12.01
C VAL A 150 0.77 16.45 -12.61
N GLY A 151 0.29 17.03 -13.71
CA GLY A 151 0.93 18.17 -14.37
C GLY A 151 0.98 19.37 -13.43
N ARG A 152 2.16 19.99 -13.30
CA ARG A 152 2.38 21.16 -12.43
C ARG A 152 2.79 22.36 -13.26
N ALA A 153 2.13 23.48 -13.03
CA ALA A 153 2.45 24.75 -13.66
C ALA A 153 2.12 25.92 -12.73
N HIS A 154 2.66 27.10 -13.03
CA HIS A 154 2.69 28.24 -12.12
C HIS A 154 2.24 29.49 -12.87
N PHE A 155 1.40 30.32 -12.26
CA PHE A 155 1.04 31.63 -12.78
C PHE A 155 0.79 32.63 -11.65
N GLU A 156 0.93 33.91 -11.96
CA GLU A 156 0.67 35.00 -11.01
C GLU A 156 -0.55 35.82 -11.43
N THR A 157 -1.24 36.35 -10.42
CA THR A 157 -2.22 37.44 -10.56
C THR A 157 -1.68 38.68 -9.83
N GLU A 158 -2.34 39.83 -9.97
CA GLU A 158 -1.93 41.08 -9.31
C GLU A 158 -1.83 40.94 -7.78
N THR A 159 -2.57 40.02 -7.17
CA THR A 159 -2.63 39.83 -5.71
C THR A 159 -2.05 38.50 -5.21
N THR A 160 -1.75 37.53 -6.10
CA THR A 160 -1.45 36.14 -5.69
C THR A 160 -0.47 35.43 -6.62
N ARG A 161 0.05 34.30 -6.14
CA ARG A 161 0.66 33.26 -6.97
C ARG A 161 -0.17 31.97 -6.86
N PHE A 162 -0.40 31.31 -7.98
CA PHE A 162 -1.11 30.04 -8.05
C PHE A 162 -0.22 28.94 -8.62
N THR A 163 -0.13 27.82 -7.91
CA THR A 163 0.30 26.55 -8.53
C THR A 163 -0.94 25.81 -9.05
N ILE A 164 -0.97 25.57 -10.36
CA ILE A 164 -1.88 24.66 -11.05
C ILE A 164 -1.41 23.23 -10.85
N LEU A 165 -2.34 22.37 -10.44
CA LEU A 165 -2.20 20.93 -10.38
C LEU A 165 -3.29 20.32 -11.28
N ASP A 166 -2.96 19.90 -12.51
CA ASP A 166 -3.92 19.17 -13.33
C ASP A 166 -3.94 17.69 -12.92
N ALA A 167 -5.11 17.21 -12.46
CA ALA A 167 -5.23 15.86 -11.93
C ALA A 167 -5.85 14.90 -12.96
N PRO A 168 -5.34 13.67 -13.08
CA PRO A 168 -5.72 12.76 -14.15
C PRO A 168 -7.19 12.37 -14.08
N GLY A 169 -7.85 12.27 -15.25
CA GLY A 169 -9.29 12.01 -15.33
C GLY A 169 -9.69 10.54 -15.17
N HIS A 170 -8.81 9.60 -15.46
CA HIS A 170 -9.17 8.19 -15.66
C HIS A 170 -9.13 7.35 -14.36
N LYS A 171 -10.03 6.35 -14.22
CA LYS A 171 -10.21 5.59 -12.95
C LYS A 171 -8.95 4.88 -12.47
N SER A 172 -8.08 4.46 -13.39
CA SER A 172 -6.80 3.81 -13.06
C SER A 172 -5.80 4.74 -12.36
N TYR A 173 -5.92 6.05 -12.54
CA TYR A 173 -4.95 7.05 -12.08
C TYR A 173 -5.45 7.88 -10.89
N VAL A 174 -6.53 7.45 -10.23
CA VAL A 174 -7.03 8.06 -8.98
C VAL A 174 -5.96 8.14 -7.88
N PRO A 175 -4.99 7.21 -7.71
CA PRO A 175 -3.85 7.41 -6.79
C PRO A 175 -3.04 8.68 -7.07
N ASN A 176 -2.81 9.00 -8.35
CA ASN A 176 -2.09 10.21 -8.75
C ASN A 176 -2.96 11.45 -8.49
N MET A 177 -4.27 11.38 -8.79
CA MET A 177 -5.24 12.42 -8.42
C MET A 177 -5.30 12.66 -6.90
N ILE A 178 -5.14 11.63 -6.07
CA ILE A 178 -5.05 11.76 -4.60
C ILE A 178 -3.79 12.52 -4.19
N SER A 179 -2.63 12.23 -4.80
CA SER A 179 -1.40 12.99 -4.56
C SER A 179 -1.56 14.47 -4.95
N GLY A 180 -2.15 14.76 -6.12
CA GLY A 180 -2.44 16.15 -6.55
C GLY A 180 -3.42 16.87 -5.60
N ALA A 181 -4.51 16.22 -5.24
CA ALA A 181 -5.53 16.81 -4.37
C ALA A 181 -5.11 16.92 -2.89
N SER A 182 -4.06 16.24 -2.43
CA SER A 182 -3.47 16.44 -1.09
C SER A 182 -2.61 17.71 -1.02
N GLN A 183 -1.99 18.11 -2.13
CA GLN A 183 -1.26 19.37 -2.25
C GLN A 183 -2.21 20.59 -2.32
N ALA A 184 -3.48 20.42 -2.68
CA ALA A 184 -4.38 21.51 -3.02
C ALA A 184 -5.10 22.16 -1.82
N ASP A 185 -5.33 23.48 -1.94
CA ASP A 185 -6.14 24.26 -0.99
C ASP A 185 -7.54 24.55 -1.56
N ILE A 186 -7.60 24.78 -2.87
CA ILE A 186 -8.80 25.03 -3.68
C ILE A 186 -8.92 23.92 -4.74
N GLY A 187 -10.14 23.41 -4.96
CA GLY A 187 -10.44 22.50 -6.06
C GLY A 187 -11.29 23.17 -7.13
N VAL A 188 -10.95 22.97 -8.40
CA VAL A 188 -11.76 23.37 -9.55
C VAL A 188 -12.41 22.12 -10.14
N LEU A 189 -13.72 21.97 -9.94
CA LEU A 189 -14.53 20.89 -10.50
C LEU A 189 -14.97 21.23 -11.91
N VAL A 190 -14.26 20.72 -12.90
CA VAL A 190 -14.61 20.89 -14.32
C VAL A 190 -15.70 19.89 -14.72
N ILE A 191 -16.78 20.41 -15.29
CA ILE A 191 -17.94 19.65 -15.76
C ILE A 191 -18.21 20.05 -17.21
N SER A 192 -18.37 19.09 -18.12
CA SER A 192 -18.80 19.38 -19.49
C SER A 192 -20.28 19.75 -19.55
N ALA A 193 -20.65 20.78 -20.33
CA ALA A 193 -22.03 21.14 -20.62
C ALA A 193 -22.67 20.24 -21.69
N ARG A 194 -21.85 19.62 -22.56
CA ARG A 194 -22.29 18.81 -23.70
C ARG A 194 -23.24 17.69 -23.25
N LYS A 195 -24.29 17.46 -24.03
CA LYS A 195 -25.26 16.37 -23.84
C LYS A 195 -24.58 15.02 -24.10
N GLY A 196 -24.70 14.10 -23.15
CA GLY A 196 -23.97 12.83 -23.11
C GLY A 196 -22.81 12.87 -22.10
N GLU A 197 -21.83 13.75 -22.30
CA GLU A 197 -20.64 13.85 -21.44
C GLU A 197 -20.97 14.25 -19.98
N PHE A 198 -21.95 15.13 -19.79
CA PHE A 198 -22.44 15.47 -18.45
C PHE A 198 -23.10 14.26 -17.77
N GLU A 199 -23.95 13.56 -18.51
CA GLU A 199 -24.72 12.42 -18.03
C GLU A 199 -23.79 11.26 -17.62
N THR A 200 -22.79 10.90 -18.43
CA THR A 200 -21.79 9.86 -18.07
C THR A 200 -20.93 10.27 -16.87
N GLY A 201 -20.61 11.56 -16.73
CA GLY A 201 -19.91 12.09 -15.57
C GLY A 201 -20.75 12.10 -14.28
N TYR A 202 -22.08 12.23 -14.39
CA TYR A 202 -23.00 12.31 -13.26
C TYR A 202 -23.60 10.95 -12.83
N GLU A 203 -23.58 9.93 -13.68
CA GLU A 203 -24.06 8.57 -13.34
C GLU A 203 -23.32 7.92 -12.16
N LYS A 204 -23.84 6.80 -11.64
CA LYS A 204 -23.16 6.02 -10.58
C LYS A 204 -21.75 5.58 -10.96
N GLY A 205 -21.48 5.34 -12.25
CA GLY A 205 -20.14 5.01 -12.75
C GLY A 205 -19.19 6.22 -12.90
N GLY A 206 -19.70 7.45 -12.81
CA GLY A 206 -19.01 8.68 -13.16
C GLY A 206 -17.94 9.13 -12.14
N GLN A 207 -16.75 9.45 -12.63
CA GLN A 207 -15.60 9.90 -11.83
C GLN A 207 -15.85 11.21 -11.07
N THR A 208 -16.70 12.09 -11.59
CA THR A 208 -17.03 13.38 -10.96
C THR A 208 -17.50 13.19 -9.52
N ARG A 209 -18.18 12.07 -9.22
CA ARG A 209 -18.60 11.73 -7.85
C ARG A 209 -17.41 11.35 -6.96
N GLU A 210 -16.57 10.44 -7.45
CA GLU A 210 -15.39 9.93 -6.77
C GLU A 210 -14.42 11.08 -6.43
N HIS A 211 -14.15 11.95 -7.41
CA HIS A 211 -13.16 13.03 -7.32
C HIS A 211 -13.59 14.12 -6.31
N VAL A 212 -14.86 14.55 -6.32
CA VAL A 212 -15.39 15.53 -5.34
C VAL A 212 -15.30 15.01 -3.91
N GLN A 213 -15.59 13.73 -3.72
CA GLN A 213 -15.62 13.08 -2.42
C GLN A 213 -14.21 12.84 -1.85
N LEU A 214 -13.25 12.49 -2.72
CA LEU A 214 -11.83 12.41 -2.38
C LEU A 214 -11.24 13.80 -2.06
N ALA A 215 -11.51 14.82 -2.88
CA ALA A 215 -11.07 16.20 -2.63
C ALA A 215 -11.53 16.70 -1.25
N LYS A 216 -12.80 16.44 -0.87
CA LYS A 216 -13.32 16.83 0.46
C LYS A 216 -12.63 16.11 1.63
N THR A 217 -12.17 14.90 1.38
CA THR A 217 -11.44 14.08 2.36
C THR A 217 -10.02 14.60 2.56
N LEU A 218 -9.30 14.84 1.46
CA LEU A 218 -7.90 15.25 1.43
C LEU A 218 -7.69 16.67 1.94
N GLY A 219 -8.70 17.53 1.83
CA GLY A 219 -8.79 18.75 2.63
C GLY A 219 -9.40 19.96 1.94
N VAL A 220 -9.67 19.85 0.63
CA VAL A 220 -10.24 20.90 -0.20
C VAL A 220 -11.49 21.49 0.47
N SER A 221 -11.33 22.73 0.94
CA SER A 221 -12.36 23.39 1.73
C SER A 221 -13.35 24.11 0.81
N LYS A 222 -12.83 24.78 -0.23
CA LYS A 222 -13.52 25.52 -1.28
C LYS A 222 -13.49 24.77 -2.61
N LEU A 223 -14.63 24.75 -3.31
CA LEU A 223 -14.80 24.06 -4.59
C LEU A 223 -15.41 25.02 -5.63
N LEU A 224 -14.64 25.35 -6.65
CA LEU A 224 -15.08 26.17 -7.78
C LEU A 224 -15.63 25.25 -8.87
N VAL A 225 -16.92 25.29 -9.16
CA VAL A 225 -17.57 24.40 -10.14
C VAL A 225 -17.64 25.11 -11.48
N VAL A 226 -16.99 24.54 -12.49
CA VAL A 226 -16.70 25.20 -13.76
C VAL A 226 -17.36 24.41 -14.88
N VAL A 227 -18.42 24.98 -15.45
CA VAL A 227 -19.21 24.40 -16.53
C VAL A 227 -18.57 24.77 -17.87
N ASN A 228 -17.83 23.82 -18.43
CA ASN A 228 -17.02 23.95 -19.64
C ASN A 228 -17.78 23.53 -20.91
N LYS A 229 -17.26 23.85 -22.09
CA LYS A 229 -17.86 23.59 -23.42
C LYS A 229 -19.22 24.26 -23.61
N MET A 230 -19.43 25.45 -23.03
CA MET A 230 -20.66 26.23 -23.23
C MET A 230 -20.81 26.77 -24.66
N ASP A 231 -19.69 26.90 -25.38
CA ASP A 231 -19.57 27.24 -26.80
C ASP A 231 -20.03 26.14 -27.77
N GLU A 232 -20.28 24.93 -27.28
CA GLU A 232 -20.51 23.76 -28.12
C GLU A 232 -21.89 23.81 -28.81
N PRO A 233 -22.03 23.40 -30.10
CA PRO A 233 -23.25 23.63 -30.88
C PRO A 233 -24.55 23.03 -30.32
N THR A 234 -24.48 22.06 -29.41
CA THR A 234 -25.66 21.47 -28.73
C THR A 234 -26.11 22.26 -27.50
N VAL A 235 -25.32 23.27 -27.09
CA VAL A 235 -25.50 24.11 -25.89
C VAL A 235 -25.65 25.60 -26.24
N ASN A 236 -24.79 26.15 -27.11
CA ASN A 236 -24.81 27.56 -27.57
C ASN A 236 -25.06 28.60 -26.44
N TRP A 237 -24.30 28.50 -25.34
CA TRP A 237 -24.43 29.34 -24.14
C TRP A 237 -25.84 29.42 -23.52
N SER A 238 -26.70 28.42 -23.77
CA SER A 238 -28.06 28.36 -23.24
C SER A 238 -28.09 28.32 -21.72
N LYS A 239 -28.86 29.24 -21.12
CA LYS A 239 -29.10 29.29 -19.67
C LYS A 239 -29.80 28.03 -19.15
N GLU A 240 -30.72 27.46 -19.93
CA GLU A 240 -31.52 26.31 -19.49
C GLU A 240 -30.65 25.09 -19.15
N ARG A 241 -29.60 24.83 -19.95
CA ARG A 241 -28.64 23.75 -19.70
C ARG A 241 -27.73 24.04 -18.51
N TYR A 242 -27.38 25.30 -18.28
CA TYR A 242 -26.62 25.70 -17.09
C TYR A 242 -27.44 25.52 -15.80
N ASP A 243 -28.66 26.05 -15.77
CA ASP A 243 -29.60 25.93 -14.65
C ASP A 243 -29.92 24.43 -14.38
N GLU A 244 -30.05 23.61 -15.43
CA GLU A 244 -30.22 22.14 -15.32
C GLU A 244 -29.02 21.49 -14.59
N ILE A 245 -27.79 21.80 -15.02
CA ILE A 245 -26.55 21.25 -14.44
C ILE A 245 -26.40 21.68 -12.98
N GLU A 246 -26.61 22.96 -12.66
CA GLU A 246 -26.56 23.45 -11.27
C GLU A 246 -27.60 22.71 -10.39
N SER A 247 -28.84 22.61 -10.86
CA SER A 247 -29.93 21.93 -10.12
C SER A 247 -29.63 20.46 -9.79
N LYS A 248 -28.92 19.75 -10.68
CA LYS A 248 -28.50 18.35 -10.49
C LYS A 248 -27.27 18.22 -9.59
N MET A 249 -26.33 19.17 -9.65
CA MET A 249 -25.09 19.14 -8.86
C MET A 249 -25.29 19.59 -7.41
N VAL A 250 -26.16 20.56 -7.12
CA VAL A 250 -26.39 21.08 -5.76
C VAL A 250 -26.78 20.00 -4.73
N PRO A 251 -27.68 19.03 -5.03
CA PRO A 251 -27.94 17.89 -4.13
C PRO A 251 -26.72 17.00 -3.91
N PHE A 252 -25.92 16.75 -4.95
CA PHE A 252 -24.75 15.88 -4.87
C PHE A 252 -23.64 16.50 -4.01
N LEU A 253 -23.29 17.76 -4.24
CA LEU A 253 -22.28 18.48 -3.44
C LEU A 253 -22.67 18.58 -1.96
N ARG A 254 -23.98 18.70 -1.67
CA ARG A 254 -24.53 18.64 -0.31
C ARG A 254 -24.39 17.25 0.32
N SER A 255 -24.60 16.17 -0.44
CA SER A 255 -24.40 14.81 0.06
C SER A 255 -22.93 14.50 0.36
N SER A 256 -22.00 15.08 -0.41
CA SER A 256 -20.55 14.99 -0.16
C SER A 256 -20.03 15.88 0.97
N GLY A 257 -20.87 16.73 1.56
CA GLY A 257 -20.52 17.53 2.74
C GLY A 257 -19.92 18.92 2.45
N TYR A 258 -20.18 19.53 1.29
CA TYR A 258 -19.88 20.94 1.03
C TYR A 258 -21.06 21.86 1.39
N ASN A 259 -20.79 23.02 1.99
CA ASN A 259 -21.82 24.04 2.23
C ASN A 259 -22.00 24.89 0.97
N VAL A 260 -22.92 24.47 0.09
CA VAL A 260 -23.13 25.07 -1.24
C VAL A 260 -23.20 26.62 -1.25
N LYS A 261 -23.71 27.26 -0.19
CA LYS A 261 -23.80 28.74 -0.10
C LYS A 261 -22.51 29.49 0.30
N LYS A 262 -21.49 28.80 0.81
CA LYS A 262 -20.25 29.42 1.33
C LYS A 262 -18.97 28.81 0.73
N ASP A 263 -19.02 27.53 0.40
CA ASP A 263 -17.86 26.71 0.03
C ASP A 263 -17.90 26.27 -1.45
N VAL A 264 -18.95 26.65 -2.18
CA VAL A 264 -19.12 26.37 -3.61
C VAL A 264 -19.48 27.66 -4.34
N GLN A 265 -18.92 27.85 -5.53
CA GLN A 265 -19.34 28.84 -6.52
C GLN A 265 -19.43 28.14 -7.88
N PHE A 266 -20.37 28.53 -8.75
CA PHE A 266 -20.52 28.00 -10.10
C PHE A 266 -20.17 29.06 -11.14
N LEU A 267 -19.49 28.70 -12.24
CA LEU A 267 -19.20 29.58 -13.38
C LEU A 267 -19.35 28.84 -14.73
N PRO A 268 -19.93 29.47 -15.77
CA PRO A 268 -19.86 29.00 -17.15
C PRO A 268 -18.58 29.50 -17.85
N ILE A 269 -17.90 28.64 -18.61
CA ILE A 269 -16.68 28.99 -19.38
C ILE A 269 -16.62 28.28 -20.75
N SER A 270 -15.65 28.69 -21.58
CA SER A 270 -15.10 27.83 -22.65
C SER A 270 -13.60 27.63 -22.47
N GLY A 271 -13.18 26.37 -22.34
CA GLY A 271 -11.78 25.97 -22.23
C GLY A 271 -10.97 26.18 -23.51
N LEU A 272 -11.60 26.06 -24.69
CA LEU A 272 -10.91 26.13 -25.98
C LEU A 272 -10.86 27.55 -26.57
N LEU A 273 -11.83 28.40 -26.22
CA LEU A 273 -11.90 29.80 -26.67
C LEU A 273 -11.40 30.80 -25.61
N GLY A 274 -11.08 30.35 -24.39
CA GLY A 274 -10.71 31.21 -23.26
C GLY A 274 -11.85 32.06 -22.67
N SER A 275 -13.08 31.89 -23.15
CA SER A 275 -14.25 32.69 -22.75
C SER A 275 -14.54 32.57 -21.25
N ASN A 276 -14.70 33.72 -20.59
CA ASN A 276 -14.89 33.91 -19.15
C ASN A 276 -13.68 33.55 -18.26
N MET A 277 -12.47 33.40 -18.81
CA MET A 277 -11.28 33.10 -17.99
C MET A 277 -10.62 34.36 -17.40
N LYS A 278 -9.99 35.17 -18.27
CA LYS A 278 -9.31 36.42 -17.89
C LYS A 278 -10.25 37.61 -18.04
N THR A 279 -10.89 37.74 -19.20
CA THR A 279 -11.96 38.72 -19.44
C THR A 279 -13.34 38.09 -19.23
N ARG A 280 -14.28 38.90 -18.73
CA ARG A 280 -15.70 38.50 -18.60
C ARG A 280 -16.35 38.32 -19.98
N VAL A 281 -17.37 37.47 -20.09
CA VAL A 281 -18.06 37.21 -21.37
C VAL A 281 -18.72 38.47 -21.92
N VAL A 282 -18.61 38.68 -23.23
CA VAL A 282 -19.32 39.76 -23.93
C VAL A 282 -20.83 39.50 -23.88
N LYS A 283 -21.62 40.51 -23.49
CA LYS A 283 -23.08 40.39 -23.30
C LYS A 283 -23.87 39.99 -24.56
N SER A 284 -23.26 40.06 -25.74
CA SER A 284 -23.83 39.54 -27.00
C SER A 284 -23.82 38.02 -27.09
N VAL A 285 -22.84 37.34 -26.47
CA VAL A 285 -22.72 35.87 -26.46
C VAL A 285 -23.45 35.28 -25.27
N CYS A 286 -23.35 35.92 -24.10
CA CYS A 286 -24.05 35.49 -22.89
C CYS A 286 -24.73 36.69 -22.21
N PRO A 287 -25.98 37.03 -22.56
CA PRO A 287 -26.68 38.19 -22.01
C PRO A 287 -27.13 37.99 -20.55
N TRP A 288 -27.20 36.74 -20.08
CA TRP A 288 -27.70 36.37 -18.76
C TRP A 288 -26.62 36.29 -17.68
N TRP A 289 -25.35 36.10 -18.03
CA TRP A 289 -24.25 36.05 -17.07
C TRP A 289 -23.69 37.45 -16.78
N ASN A 290 -23.68 37.84 -15.50
CA ASN A 290 -23.04 39.07 -15.01
C ASN A 290 -22.14 38.79 -13.80
N GLY A 291 -21.71 37.54 -13.61
CA GLY A 291 -20.78 37.14 -12.54
C GLY A 291 -19.31 37.44 -12.89
N PRO A 292 -18.37 37.11 -11.98
CA PRO A 292 -16.94 37.26 -12.22
C PRO A 292 -16.42 36.33 -13.33
N CYS A 293 -15.20 36.59 -13.78
CA CYS A 293 -14.43 35.63 -14.59
C CYS A 293 -13.70 34.60 -13.68
N LEU A 294 -13.06 33.59 -14.28
CA LEU A 294 -12.37 32.52 -13.55
C LEU A 294 -11.23 33.06 -12.67
N LEU A 295 -10.42 34.00 -13.16
CA LEU A 295 -9.30 34.56 -12.40
C LEU A 295 -9.78 35.46 -11.25
N GLU A 296 -10.75 36.35 -11.51
CA GLU A 296 -11.42 37.14 -10.46
C GLU A 296 -12.02 36.24 -9.36
N ALA A 297 -12.63 35.11 -9.73
CA ALA A 297 -13.24 34.17 -8.79
C ALA A 297 -12.20 33.40 -7.95
N LEU A 298 -11.00 33.12 -8.50
CA LEU A 298 -9.89 32.54 -7.75
C LEU A 298 -9.26 33.56 -6.79
N ASP A 299 -9.02 34.79 -7.22
CA ASP A 299 -8.51 35.87 -6.37
C ASP A 299 -9.50 36.24 -5.23
N ALA A 300 -10.80 36.12 -5.47
CA ALA A 300 -11.84 36.33 -4.47
C ALA A 300 -11.93 35.25 -3.37
N ILE A 301 -11.15 34.16 -3.45
CA ILE A 301 -11.15 33.10 -2.44
C ILE A 301 -10.15 33.42 -1.31
N GLU A 302 -10.69 33.52 -0.09
CA GLU A 302 -9.90 33.51 1.15
C GLU A 302 -9.22 32.13 1.33
N GLY A 303 -7.89 32.15 1.44
CA GLY A 303 -7.08 30.95 1.67
C GLY A 303 -7.20 30.37 3.08
N PRO A 304 -6.70 29.15 3.32
CA PRO A 304 -6.64 28.57 4.66
C PRO A 304 -5.68 29.37 5.55
N LEU A 305 -6.09 29.66 6.79
CA LEU A 305 -5.21 30.28 7.79
C LEU A 305 -4.05 29.32 8.13
N ARG A 306 -2.83 29.76 7.86
CA ARG A 306 -1.57 29.05 8.14
C ARG A 306 -0.77 29.82 9.18
N ASP A 307 -0.12 29.11 10.09
CA ASP A 307 0.78 29.71 11.09
C ASP A 307 2.24 29.61 10.62
N PRO A 308 2.90 30.72 10.24
CA PRO A 308 4.32 30.72 9.87
C PRO A 308 5.27 30.54 11.05
N LYS A 309 4.78 30.69 12.30
CA LYS A 309 5.52 30.44 13.55
C LYS A 309 5.23 29.04 14.12
N GLY A 310 4.38 28.27 13.46
CA GLY A 310 4.15 26.86 13.77
C GLY A 310 5.40 26.00 13.57
N PRO A 311 5.43 24.76 14.12
CA PRO A 311 6.54 23.85 13.89
C PRO A 311 6.64 23.51 12.39
N PHE A 312 7.84 23.50 11.83
CA PHE A 312 8.02 23.19 10.41
C PHE A 312 7.49 21.80 10.05
N ARG A 313 6.71 21.73 8.95
CA ARG A 313 6.14 20.51 8.37
C ARG A 313 6.09 20.62 6.85
N MET A 314 6.86 19.78 6.16
CA MET A 314 6.86 19.67 4.70
C MET A 314 6.90 18.19 4.30
N PRO A 315 5.75 17.57 3.92
CA PRO A 315 5.78 16.27 3.27
C PRO A 315 6.53 16.36 1.93
N ILE A 316 7.51 15.48 1.77
CA ILE A 316 8.23 15.27 0.52
C ILE A 316 7.29 14.56 -0.44
N ILE A 317 7.16 15.08 -1.66
CA ILE A 317 6.34 14.51 -2.73
C ILE A 317 7.24 13.75 -3.70
N ASP A 318 8.38 14.36 -4.04
CA ASP A 318 9.29 13.90 -5.07
C ASP A 318 10.75 14.27 -4.72
N ARG A 319 11.72 13.63 -5.36
CA ARG A 319 13.16 13.85 -5.13
C ARG A 319 13.99 13.58 -6.38
N PHE A 320 15.10 14.30 -6.51
CA PHE A 320 16.06 14.11 -7.59
C PHE A 320 17.46 14.58 -7.19
N LYS A 321 18.48 14.11 -7.91
CA LYS A 321 19.88 14.49 -7.71
C LYS A 321 20.26 15.72 -8.53
N ASP A 322 20.61 16.81 -7.85
CA ASP A 322 21.14 18.03 -8.46
C ASP A 322 22.13 18.71 -7.50
N MET A 323 23.42 18.52 -7.77
CA MET A 323 24.56 18.96 -6.95
C MET A 323 24.40 18.68 -5.44
N GLY A 324 23.72 17.58 -5.11
CA GLY A 324 23.19 17.24 -3.80
C GLY A 324 21.83 16.55 -3.94
N THR A 325 21.16 16.30 -2.81
CA THR A 325 19.83 15.68 -2.78
C THR A 325 18.78 16.80 -2.76
N VAL A 326 17.99 16.96 -3.81
CA VAL A 326 16.90 17.94 -3.87
C VAL A 326 15.57 17.24 -3.63
N VAL A 327 14.78 17.77 -2.70
CA VAL A 327 13.43 17.27 -2.40
C VAL A 327 12.38 18.32 -2.72
N MET A 328 11.30 17.90 -3.35
CA MET A 328 10.14 18.74 -3.67
C MET A 328 9.01 18.45 -2.69
N GLY A 329 8.39 19.49 -2.13
CA GLY A 329 7.33 19.35 -1.14
C GLY A 329 6.53 20.64 -0.95
N LYS A 330 5.32 20.51 -0.40
CA LYS A 330 4.52 21.66 0.04
C LYS A 330 4.78 21.91 1.52
N VAL A 331 5.02 23.16 1.92
CA VAL A 331 5.08 23.51 3.35
C VAL A 331 3.64 23.62 3.88
N GLU A 332 3.27 22.81 4.87
CA GLU A 332 1.94 22.90 5.51
C GLU A 332 1.94 23.73 6.80
N SER A 333 3.09 23.91 7.44
CA SER A 333 3.25 24.66 8.69
C SER A 333 4.69 25.14 8.88
N GLY A 334 4.86 26.30 9.53
CA GLY A 334 6.16 26.92 9.77
C GLY A 334 6.78 27.58 8.53
N SER A 335 8.02 28.01 8.67
CA SER A 335 8.86 28.54 7.58
C SER A 335 10.23 27.86 7.56
N VAL A 336 10.98 28.04 6.47
CA VAL A 336 12.34 27.49 6.29
C VAL A 336 13.25 28.52 5.62
N SER A 337 14.51 28.55 6.05
CA SER A 337 15.56 29.46 5.59
C SER A 337 16.80 28.68 5.12
N GLU A 338 17.64 29.33 4.32
CA GLU A 338 18.94 28.74 3.95
C GLU A 338 19.86 28.61 5.18
N GLY A 339 20.46 27.43 5.35
CA GLY A 339 21.28 27.10 6.51
C GLY A 339 20.54 26.40 7.66
N ASP A 340 19.20 26.31 7.64
CA ASP A 340 18.43 25.65 8.69
C ASP A 340 18.76 24.16 8.85
N SER A 341 18.67 23.67 10.09
CA SER A 341 18.83 22.26 10.45
C SER A 341 17.46 21.63 10.71
N LEU A 342 17.10 20.64 9.90
CA LEU A 342 15.82 19.92 9.94
C LEU A 342 16.05 18.42 10.21
N VAL A 343 14.96 17.67 10.44
CA VAL A 343 15.00 16.20 10.57
C VAL A 343 14.00 15.54 9.63
N VAL A 344 14.47 14.55 8.87
CA VAL A 344 13.68 13.69 7.99
C VAL A 344 13.07 12.57 8.82
N MET A 345 11.74 12.57 8.94
CA MET A 345 10.97 11.47 9.52
C MET A 345 10.43 10.56 8.40
N PRO A 346 10.40 9.23 8.57
CA PRO A 346 10.54 8.48 9.82
C PRO A 346 11.99 8.17 10.26
N ASN A 347 12.99 8.30 9.37
CA ASN A 347 14.36 7.80 9.60
C ASN A 347 15.15 8.54 10.71
N LYS A 348 14.63 9.65 11.26
CA LYS A 348 15.27 10.51 12.29
C LYS A 348 16.62 11.10 11.85
N VAL A 349 16.90 11.17 10.53
CA VAL A 349 18.15 11.72 9.98
C VAL A 349 18.12 13.24 10.02
N GLN A 350 19.15 13.85 10.63
CA GLN A 350 19.32 15.31 10.64
C GLN A 350 19.94 15.76 9.32
N VAL A 351 19.37 16.82 8.73
CA VAL A 351 19.76 17.33 7.42
C VAL A 351 19.90 18.86 7.49
N LYS A 352 20.84 19.42 6.74
CA LYS A 352 21.01 20.88 6.63
C LYS A 352 20.46 21.37 5.29
N VAL A 353 19.68 22.43 5.31
CA VAL A 353 19.21 23.15 4.13
C VAL A 353 20.38 23.93 3.52
N VAL A 354 20.76 23.58 2.30
CA VAL A 354 21.83 24.25 1.53
C VAL A 354 21.25 25.39 0.70
N ALA A 355 20.11 25.15 0.07
CA ALA A 355 19.40 26.15 -0.71
C ALA A 355 17.89 25.88 -0.74
N VAL A 356 17.09 26.94 -0.85
CA VAL A 356 15.65 26.87 -1.08
C VAL A 356 15.32 27.52 -2.42
N TYR A 357 14.55 26.82 -3.26
CA TYR A 357 14.08 27.34 -4.54
C TYR A 357 12.55 27.36 -4.56
N ARG A 358 12.00 28.53 -4.93
CA ARG A 358 10.60 28.72 -5.31
C ARG A 358 10.54 28.51 -6.82
N ASP A 359 10.16 27.30 -7.21
CA ASP A 359 10.06 26.81 -8.60
C ASP A 359 11.38 26.84 -9.42
N LYS A 360 11.79 28.02 -9.88
CA LYS A 360 13.09 28.28 -10.54
C LYS A 360 13.98 29.23 -9.75
N ASP A 361 13.38 30.11 -8.95
CA ASP A 361 14.07 31.23 -8.32
C ASP A 361 14.62 30.84 -6.95
N LYS A 362 15.86 31.24 -6.66
CA LYS A 362 16.51 30.95 -5.38
C LYS A 362 16.03 31.96 -4.32
N VAL A 363 15.47 31.48 -3.22
CA VAL A 363 14.90 32.32 -2.14
C VAL A 363 15.59 32.05 -0.80
N ARG A 364 15.90 33.11 -0.03
CA ARG A 364 16.58 32.97 1.28
C ARG A 364 15.68 32.41 2.39
N HIS A 365 14.37 32.65 2.28
CA HIS A 365 13.33 32.28 3.24
C HIS A 365 12.03 31.97 2.48
N ALA A 366 11.26 30.99 2.95
CA ALA A 366 9.98 30.60 2.36
C ALA A 366 8.91 30.32 3.42
N GLY A 367 7.67 30.69 3.12
CA GLY A 367 6.51 30.60 4.02
C GLY A 367 5.66 29.32 3.88
N PRO A 368 4.67 29.14 4.78
CA PRO A 368 3.76 28.00 4.71
C PRO A 368 2.76 28.18 3.55
N GLY A 369 2.53 27.10 2.81
CA GLY A 369 1.63 27.03 1.65
C GLY A 369 2.34 27.06 0.30
N GLU A 370 3.64 27.38 0.28
CA GLU A 370 4.47 27.33 -0.92
C GLU A 370 4.86 25.90 -1.28
N ASN A 371 5.03 25.63 -2.58
CA ASN A 371 5.67 24.41 -3.08
C ASN A 371 7.15 24.75 -3.29
N LEU A 372 8.04 24.02 -2.61
CA LEU A 372 9.46 24.33 -2.58
C LEU A 372 10.29 23.16 -3.07
N ARG A 373 11.41 23.48 -3.70
CA ARG A 373 12.51 22.55 -3.99
C ARG A 373 13.65 22.89 -3.03
N VAL A 374 13.94 22.00 -2.09
CA VAL A 374 14.92 22.22 -1.02
C VAL A 374 16.13 21.32 -1.27
N ARG A 375 17.31 21.91 -1.45
CA ARG A 375 18.57 21.15 -1.57
C ARG A 375 19.09 20.84 -0.16
N LEU A 376 19.23 19.57 0.15
CA LEU A 376 19.66 19.05 1.45
C LEU A 376 21.12 18.56 1.40
N ALA A 377 21.83 18.74 2.51
CA ALA A 377 23.10 18.09 2.81
C ALA A 377 22.96 17.15 4.01
N GLY A 378 23.74 16.07 3.99
CA GLY A 378 23.78 15.05 5.06
C GLY A 378 22.88 13.83 4.84
N ILE A 379 22.27 13.68 3.66
CA ILE A 379 21.42 12.52 3.31
C ILE A 379 21.54 12.20 1.80
N GLU A 380 21.51 10.93 1.45
CA GLU A 380 21.51 10.48 0.04
C GLU A 380 20.08 10.29 -0.49
N GLU A 381 19.94 10.23 -1.81
CA GLU A 381 18.64 10.08 -2.50
C GLU A 381 17.96 8.73 -2.22
N GLU A 382 18.75 7.69 -1.93
CA GLU A 382 18.29 6.34 -1.61
C GLU A 382 17.67 6.25 -0.20
N ASP A 383 18.10 7.09 0.74
CA ASP A 383 17.58 7.16 2.13
C ASP A 383 16.22 7.84 2.25
N ILE A 384 15.74 8.50 1.18
CA ILE A 384 14.48 9.24 1.15
C ILE A 384 13.45 8.47 0.33
N ILE A 385 12.19 8.47 0.78
CA ILE A 385 11.05 7.93 0.03
C ILE A 385 9.98 9.03 -0.08
N SER A 386 9.29 9.11 -1.22
CA SER A 386 8.14 9.99 -1.41
C SER A 386 7.10 9.77 -0.31
N GLY A 387 6.70 10.84 0.35
CA GLY A 387 5.83 10.83 1.51
C GLY A 387 6.53 10.81 2.88
N PHE A 388 7.87 10.76 2.94
CA PHE A 388 8.61 11.15 4.15
C PHE A 388 8.37 12.64 4.48
N VAL A 389 8.57 13.05 5.73
CA VAL A 389 8.23 14.41 6.18
C VAL A 389 9.46 15.10 6.77
N LEU A 390 9.84 16.24 6.17
CA LEU A 390 10.77 17.19 6.77
C LEU A 390 10.07 17.90 7.94
N SER A 391 10.74 17.94 9.08
CA SER A 391 10.21 18.52 10.31
C SER A 391 11.27 19.25 11.12
N SER A 392 10.82 20.21 11.96
CA SER A 392 11.72 20.91 12.88
C SER A 392 12.22 19.99 14.00
N ILE A 393 13.52 20.06 14.29
CA ILE A 393 14.21 19.27 15.32
C ILE A 393 13.57 19.45 16.72
N ALA A 394 13.07 20.65 17.04
CA ALA A 394 12.47 20.96 18.34
C ALA A 394 11.12 20.23 18.59
N LYS A 395 10.43 19.79 17.52
CA LYS A 395 9.17 19.05 17.60
C LYS A 395 9.01 18.17 16.34
N PRO A 396 9.68 17.01 16.25
CA PRO A 396 9.58 16.12 15.09
C PRO A 396 8.16 15.56 14.92
N VAL A 397 7.87 14.98 13.75
CA VAL A 397 6.63 14.24 13.48
C VAL A 397 6.68 12.86 14.13
N THR A 398 5.55 12.36 14.64
CA THR A 398 5.44 10.98 15.12
C THR A 398 5.37 9.98 13.96
N ALA A 399 6.31 9.03 13.94
CA ALA A 399 6.27 7.85 13.08
C ALA A 399 5.58 6.68 13.81
N VAL A 400 4.70 5.94 13.13
CA VAL A 400 3.91 4.83 13.69
C VAL A 400 3.76 3.67 12.70
N THR A 401 3.48 2.48 13.23
CA THR A 401 3.08 1.27 12.45
C THR A 401 1.67 0.78 12.78
N GLU A 402 1.12 1.16 13.93
CA GLU A 402 -0.27 0.92 14.33
C GLU A 402 -0.93 2.21 14.81
N PHE A 403 -2.20 2.41 14.47
CA PHE A 403 -2.98 3.56 14.94
C PHE A 403 -4.48 3.27 15.01
N PHE A 404 -5.20 4.06 15.81
CA PHE A 404 -6.67 3.98 15.95
C PHE A 404 -7.36 5.05 15.12
N ALA A 405 -8.32 4.63 14.30
CA ALA A 405 -8.90 5.43 13.23
C ALA A 405 -10.43 5.42 13.25
N GLN A 406 -11.05 6.56 12.94
CA GLN A 406 -12.48 6.64 12.64
C GLN A 406 -12.69 6.67 11.12
N LEU A 407 -13.09 5.54 10.53
CA LEU A 407 -13.40 5.40 9.11
C LEU A 407 -14.89 5.60 8.83
N GLN A 408 -15.21 6.34 7.78
CA GLN A 408 -16.52 6.41 7.15
C GLN A 408 -16.48 5.57 5.87
N ILE A 409 -17.31 4.54 5.80
CA ILE A 409 -17.45 3.70 4.61
C ILE A 409 -18.39 4.41 3.63
N LEU A 410 -17.91 4.82 2.46
CA LEU A 410 -18.75 5.51 1.46
C LEU A 410 -19.57 4.52 0.63
N GLU A 411 -18.94 3.90 -0.36
CA GLU A 411 -19.47 2.82 -1.19
C GLU A 411 -18.71 1.52 -0.83
N LEU A 412 -19.33 0.36 -1.09
CA LEU A 412 -18.71 -0.97 -1.02
C LEU A 412 -19.19 -1.73 -2.26
N LEU A 413 -18.29 -2.41 -2.96
CA LEU A 413 -18.60 -3.39 -4.00
C LEU A 413 -19.78 -4.30 -3.59
N GLU A 414 -20.69 -4.58 -4.52
CA GLU A 414 -21.84 -5.43 -4.24
C GLU A 414 -21.39 -6.82 -3.76
N ASN A 415 -21.91 -7.25 -2.60
CA ASN A 415 -21.53 -8.46 -1.86
C ASN A 415 -20.17 -8.41 -1.12
N ALA A 416 -19.42 -7.31 -1.17
CA ALA A 416 -18.24 -7.12 -0.31
C ALA A 416 -18.67 -6.79 1.14
N ILE A 417 -17.93 -7.33 2.12
CA ILE A 417 -18.19 -7.14 3.55
C ILE A 417 -16.90 -6.64 4.22
N PHE A 418 -16.99 -5.51 4.93
CA PHE A 418 -15.86 -4.96 5.68
C PHE A 418 -15.77 -5.62 7.07
N THR A 419 -14.71 -6.37 7.32
CA THR A 419 -14.48 -7.16 8.56
C THR A 419 -13.11 -6.83 9.18
N ALA A 420 -12.81 -7.40 10.35
CA ALA A 420 -11.41 -7.50 10.78
C ALA A 420 -10.60 -8.41 9.81
N GLY A 421 -9.30 -8.15 9.67
CA GLY A 421 -8.43 -8.81 8.69
C GLY A 421 -8.61 -8.30 7.25
N TYR A 422 -9.35 -7.21 7.04
CA TYR A 422 -9.50 -6.60 5.72
C TYR A 422 -8.20 -5.89 5.32
N LYS A 423 -7.69 -6.19 4.12
CA LYS A 423 -6.50 -5.54 3.54
C LYS A 423 -6.91 -4.44 2.56
N ALA A 424 -6.22 -3.32 2.64
CA ALA A 424 -6.47 -2.15 1.80
C ALA A 424 -5.16 -1.37 1.56
N VAL A 425 -5.12 -0.61 0.47
CA VAL A 425 -4.05 0.37 0.21
C VAL A 425 -4.41 1.67 0.91
N LEU A 426 -3.51 2.15 1.76
CA LEU A 426 -3.58 3.39 2.52
C LEU A 426 -2.84 4.50 1.76
N HIS A 427 -3.55 5.58 1.45
CA HIS A 427 -2.98 6.79 0.85
C HIS A 427 -2.99 7.93 1.87
N ILE A 428 -1.82 8.54 2.12
CA ILE A 428 -1.62 9.67 3.04
C ILE A 428 -0.63 10.64 2.37
N HIS A 429 -0.96 11.91 2.18
CA HIS A 429 -0.15 12.90 1.43
C HIS A 429 0.39 12.37 0.07
N SER A 430 1.57 11.76 0.07
CA SER A 430 2.21 11.10 -1.08
C SER A 430 2.69 9.66 -0.81
N VAL A 431 2.46 9.13 0.41
CA VAL A 431 2.67 7.71 0.76
C VAL A 431 1.53 6.87 0.17
N VAL A 432 1.89 5.72 -0.38
CA VAL A 432 0.96 4.66 -0.80
C VAL A 432 1.47 3.34 -0.21
N GLU A 433 0.75 2.80 0.78
CA GLU A 433 1.22 1.67 1.61
C GLU A 433 0.15 0.59 1.80
N GLU A 434 0.57 -0.66 2.01
CA GLU A 434 -0.37 -1.74 2.37
C GLU A 434 -0.73 -1.68 3.87
N CYS A 435 -2.02 -1.74 4.17
CA CYS A 435 -2.54 -1.79 5.54
C CYS A 435 -3.51 -2.96 5.78
N GLU A 436 -3.62 -3.38 7.04
CA GLU A 436 -4.58 -4.37 7.51
C GLU A 436 -5.44 -3.81 8.67
N ILE A 437 -6.74 -4.03 8.60
CA ILE A 437 -7.72 -3.62 9.62
C ILE A 437 -7.79 -4.69 10.70
N VAL A 438 -6.87 -4.63 11.66
CA VAL A 438 -6.68 -5.66 12.68
C VAL A 438 -7.92 -5.86 13.56
N GLU A 439 -8.63 -4.78 13.91
CA GLU A 439 -9.83 -4.88 14.75
C GLU A 439 -10.88 -3.78 14.47
N LEU A 440 -12.14 -4.20 14.33
CA LEU A 440 -13.31 -3.34 14.37
C LEU A 440 -13.80 -3.21 15.82
N LEU A 441 -13.74 -2.01 16.38
CA LEU A 441 -14.08 -1.77 17.79
C LEU A 441 -15.56 -1.44 17.97
N GLN A 442 -16.01 -0.33 17.38
CA GLN A 442 -17.37 0.22 17.60
C GLN A 442 -17.87 0.94 16.34
N GLN A 443 -19.14 0.72 15.98
CA GLN A 443 -19.83 1.56 15.00
C GLN A 443 -20.36 2.85 15.64
N ILE A 444 -20.37 3.92 14.85
CA ILE A 444 -20.87 5.25 15.20
C ILE A 444 -21.96 5.61 14.21
N ASP A 445 -23.10 6.09 14.69
CA ASP A 445 -24.15 6.63 13.82
C ASP A 445 -23.74 8.02 13.30
N PRO A 446 -23.66 8.27 11.98
CA PRO A 446 -23.22 9.57 11.45
C PRO A 446 -24.18 10.72 11.84
N LYS A 447 -25.48 10.42 12.01
CA LYS A 447 -26.50 11.42 12.40
C LYS A 447 -26.54 11.72 13.90
N THR A 448 -26.36 10.72 14.77
CA THR A 448 -26.48 10.91 16.23
C THR A 448 -25.13 11.11 16.93
N LYS A 449 -24.02 10.75 16.25
CA LYS A 449 -22.64 10.71 16.77
C LYS A 449 -22.46 9.86 18.03
N LYS A 450 -23.45 9.03 18.39
CA LYS A 450 -23.37 8.09 19.52
C LYS A 450 -22.65 6.81 19.09
N ARG A 451 -21.83 6.28 20.00
CA ARG A 451 -21.11 5.00 19.85
C ARG A 451 -22.04 3.85 20.20
N MET A 452 -22.11 2.83 19.34
CA MET A 452 -22.86 1.61 19.62
C MET A 452 -22.10 0.74 20.63
N LYS A 453 -22.76 0.27 21.70
CA LYS A 453 -22.13 -0.51 22.78
C LYS A 453 -21.73 -1.95 22.41
N LYS A 454 -22.12 -2.45 21.23
CA LYS A 454 -21.88 -3.84 20.79
C LYS A 454 -20.67 -3.87 19.85
N LYS A 455 -19.71 -4.77 20.10
CA LYS A 455 -18.59 -5.05 19.17
C LYS A 455 -19.14 -5.52 17.82
N VAL A 456 -18.59 -4.98 16.74
CA VAL A 456 -19.13 -5.12 15.39
C VAL A 456 -18.28 -6.10 14.58
N LEU A 457 -18.89 -7.18 14.10
CA LEU A 457 -18.20 -8.23 13.32
C LEU A 457 -18.04 -7.85 11.84
N PHE A 458 -19.00 -7.09 11.30
CA PHE A 458 -19.01 -6.62 9.92
C PHE A 458 -19.71 -5.27 9.82
N VAL A 459 -19.25 -4.42 8.89
CA VAL A 459 -19.79 -3.08 8.66
C VAL A 459 -20.43 -2.99 7.27
N LYS A 460 -21.48 -2.18 7.14
CA LYS A 460 -22.18 -1.90 5.87
C LYS A 460 -21.82 -0.51 5.33
N THR A 461 -22.11 -0.31 4.06
CA THR A 461 -22.06 0.97 3.31
C THR A 461 -22.71 2.14 4.09
N ASN A 462 -22.13 3.34 4.00
CA ASN A 462 -22.55 4.56 4.71
C ASN A 462 -22.52 4.53 6.26
N ALA A 463 -21.90 3.53 6.88
CA ALA A 463 -21.63 3.52 8.32
C ALA A 463 -20.27 4.16 8.67
N VAL A 464 -20.16 4.66 9.90
CA VAL A 464 -18.88 5.11 10.48
C VAL A 464 -18.42 4.08 11.52
N VAL A 465 -17.15 3.71 11.52
CA VAL A 465 -16.56 2.70 12.42
C VAL A 465 -15.25 3.20 13.01
N PHE A 466 -15.03 2.90 14.29
CA PHE A 466 -13.74 3.07 14.96
C PHE A 466 -12.99 1.72 14.93
N CYS A 467 -11.76 1.72 14.41
CA CYS A 467 -10.97 0.51 14.18
C CYS A 467 -9.48 0.72 14.49
N ARG A 468 -8.73 -0.38 14.65
CA ARG A 468 -7.27 -0.38 14.66
C ARG A 468 -6.76 -0.73 13.26
N VAL A 469 -5.85 0.10 12.75
CA VAL A 469 -5.17 -0.07 11.46
C VAL A 469 -3.70 -0.37 11.74
N GLN A 470 -3.13 -1.32 11.00
CA GLN A 470 -1.71 -1.66 11.02
C GLN A 470 -1.14 -1.53 9.61
N VAL A 471 0.10 -1.07 9.50
CA VAL A 471 0.88 -1.00 8.25
C VAL A 471 2.20 -1.76 8.39
N ASN A 472 2.79 -2.13 7.26
CA ASN A 472 4.06 -2.85 7.23
C ASN A 472 5.27 -1.93 7.54
N ASN A 473 5.30 -0.76 6.92
CA ASN A 473 6.39 0.22 7.04
C ASN A 473 6.04 1.35 8.03
N MET A 474 7.05 2.05 8.55
CA MET A 474 6.82 3.21 9.43
C MET A 474 6.32 4.41 8.63
N ILE A 475 5.15 4.93 8.99
CA ILE A 475 4.53 6.09 8.35
C ILE A 475 4.50 7.29 9.30
N CYS A 476 4.64 8.49 8.75
CA CYS A 476 4.47 9.74 9.50
C CYS A 476 2.98 10.06 9.63
N LEU A 477 2.48 10.21 10.86
CA LEU A 477 1.08 10.58 11.13
C LEU A 477 0.98 11.48 12.37
N GLU A 478 0.12 12.50 12.30
CA GLU A 478 -0.28 13.31 13.46
C GLU A 478 -1.80 13.22 13.70
N LYS A 479 -2.26 13.65 14.89
CA LYS A 479 -3.69 13.61 15.21
C LYS A 479 -4.43 14.72 14.46
N PHE A 480 -5.64 14.44 14.00
CA PHE A 480 -6.50 15.43 13.30
C PHE A 480 -6.72 16.74 14.06
N SER A 481 -6.82 16.63 15.39
CA SER A 481 -7.03 17.78 16.28
C SER A 481 -5.79 18.66 16.43
N ASP A 482 -4.62 18.11 16.12
CA ASP A 482 -3.32 18.76 16.25
C ASP A 482 -2.90 19.32 14.87
N PHE A 483 -2.91 18.48 13.83
CA PHE A 483 -2.70 18.86 12.42
C PHE A 483 -3.67 18.11 11.48
N PRO A 484 -4.69 18.80 10.90
CA PRO A 484 -5.66 18.16 10.01
C PRO A 484 -5.07 17.52 8.75
N GLN A 485 -4.03 18.13 8.18
CA GLN A 485 -3.43 17.70 6.89
C GLN A 485 -2.68 16.37 7.03
N LEU A 486 -1.72 16.28 7.95
CA LEU A 486 -0.93 15.07 8.24
C LEU A 486 -1.72 13.96 8.96
N GLY A 487 -2.97 14.21 9.33
CA GLY A 487 -3.86 13.16 9.84
C GLY A 487 -4.74 12.53 8.76
N ARG A 488 -5.08 13.27 7.69
CA ARG A 488 -6.04 12.84 6.67
C ARG A 488 -5.49 11.70 5.81
N PHE A 489 -6.32 10.67 5.63
CA PHE A 489 -6.01 9.56 4.73
C PHE A 489 -7.27 8.97 4.09
N THR A 490 -7.07 8.21 3.02
CA THR A 490 -8.08 7.39 2.35
C THR A 490 -7.58 5.97 2.21
N LEU A 491 -8.44 4.97 2.45
CA LEU A 491 -8.16 3.59 2.02
C LEU A 491 -8.87 3.29 0.71
N ARG A 492 -8.25 2.43 -0.12
CA ARG A 492 -8.79 1.85 -1.35
C ARG A 492 -8.50 0.35 -1.39
N THR A 493 -9.21 -0.40 -2.23
CA THR A 493 -8.92 -1.81 -2.50
C THR A 493 -8.58 -2.00 -3.97
N GLU A 494 -7.74 -2.98 -4.29
CA GLU A 494 -7.35 -3.27 -5.67
C GLU A 494 -8.57 -3.55 -6.56
N GLY A 495 -8.65 -2.85 -7.69
CA GLY A 495 -9.58 -3.16 -8.78
C GLY A 495 -10.93 -2.44 -8.77
N LEU A 496 -11.50 -2.04 -7.63
CA LEU A 496 -12.69 -1.16 -7.53
C LEU A 496 -13.01 -0.73 -6.09
N GLU A 497 -13.92 0.23 -5.96
CA GLU A 497 -14.27 0.97 -4.72
C GLU A 497 -14.62 0.05 -3.53
N PRO A 498 -13.89 0.22 -2.42
CA PRO A 498 -14.42 1.06 -1.35
C PRO A 498 -13.46 2.18 -0.98
N ILE A 499 -13.95 3.42 -1.01
CA ILE A 499 -13.25 4.55 -0.40
C ILE A 499 -13.66 4.63 1.07
N LEU A 500 -12.70 4.37 1.94
CA LEU A 500 -12.83 4.56 3.39
C LEU A 500 -12.22 5.91 3.75
N VAL A 501 -13.08 6.87 4.08
CA VAL A 501 -12.72 8.26 4.42
C VAL A 501 -12.52 8.38 5.92
N TRP A 502 -11.38 8.87 6.35
CA TRP A 502 -11.14 9.06 7.78
C TRP A 502 -11.62 10.43 8.28
N GLN A 503 -12.16 10.46 9.51
CA GLN A 503 -12.43 11.67 10.28
C GLN A 503 -11.99 11.51 11.74
N GLY A 504 -10.68 11.58 11.98
CA GLY A 504 -10.12 11.82 13.31
C GLY A 504 -9.56 10.60 14.06
N ILE A 505 -8.27 10.68 14.39
CA ILE A 505 -7.71 10.12 15.63
C ILE A 505 -8.23 11.03 16.74
N LYS A 506 -9.44 10.74 17.26
CA LYS A 506 -9.89 11.38 18.50
C LYS A 506 -9.15 10.75 19.67
N GLY A 507 -8.55 11.59 20.50
CA GLY A 507 -7.96 11.17 21.78
C GLY A 507 -9.00 10.53 22.69
N SER A 508 -9.07 9.19 22.69
CA SER A 508 -9.36 8.44 23.90
C SER A 508 -8.20 8.63 24.88
N SER A 509 -8.48 8.51 26.18
CA SER A 509 -7.49 8.53 27.27
C SER A 509 -6.64 7.25 27.32
N LEU A 510 -6.04 6.89 26.18
CA LEU A 510 -5.09 5.81 26.00
C LEU A 510 -3.87 6.44 25.31
N PRO A 511 -2.64 6.25 25.83
CA PRO A 511 -1.46 6.79 25.18
C PRO A 511 -1.25 6.15 23.79
N LEU A 512 -0.56 6.87 22.92
CA LEU A 512 0.14 6.24 21.81
C LEU A 512 1.30 5.45 22.43
N THR A 513 1.12 4.15 22.63
CA THR A 513 2.13 3.26 23.23
C THR A 513 3.26 3.00 22.22
N ILE A 514 4.14 3.97 22.06
CA ILE A 514 5.34 3.85 21.23
C ILE A 514 6.32 2.91 21.95
N ILE A 515 6.51 1.72 21.41
CA ILE A 515 7.58 0.81 21.83
C ILE A 515 8.85 1.19 21.06
N ASP A 516 9.56 2.22 21.51
CA ASP A 516 10.87 2.62 20.96
C ASP A 516 12.00 1.99 21.81
N PRO A 517 12.69 0.95 21.31
CA PRO A 517 13.72 0.26 22.09
C PRO A 517 15.05 1.04 22.03
N ARG A 518 15.40 1.64 23.18
CA ARG A 518 16.62 2.41 23.53
C ARG A 518 16.48 3.93 23.37
N VAL A 519 16.56 4.64 24.50
CA VAL A 519 17.59 5.65 24.82
C VAL A 519 17.58 5.82 26.35
N VAL A 520 18.73 6.06 26.97
CA VAL A 520 18.88 6.28 28.42
C VAL A 520 19.58 7.61 28.64
N HIS A 521 18.98 8.52 29.41
CA HIS A 521 19.67 9.71 29.95
C HIS A 521 19.22 10.02 31.38
N TYR A 522 20.17 10.50 32.19
CA TYR A 522 19.99 10.86 33.60
C TYR A 522 19.49 12.30 33.76
N PRO A 523 18.60 12.58 34.74
CA PRO A 523 18.36 13.92 35.24
C PRO A 523 18.95 14.15 36.65
N GLY A 524 19.48 15.35 36.87
CA GLY A 524 19.78 15.91 38.19
C GLY A 524 19.60 17.43 38.14
N GLY A 525 19.29 18.06 39.28
CA GLY A 525 19.07 19.52 39.38
C GLY A 525 17.76 19.89 40.07
N HIS A 526 17.86 20.53 41.24
CA HIS A 526 16.75 20.89 42.12
C HIS A 526 15.82 22.01 41.59
N GLY A 527 14.54 22.04 42.04
CA GLY A 527 13.61 23.16 41.74
C GLY A 527 12.23 23.09 42.42
N ARG A 528 12.18 23.29 43.75
CA ARG A 528 10.98 23.42 44.62
C ARG A 528 9.87 24.35 44.07
N TRP A 529 8.56 24.22 44.38
CA TRP A 529 7.74 23.30 45.21
C TRP A 529 6.22 23.58 44.97
N VAL A 530 5.33 22.64 45.36
CA VAL A 530 3.92 22.85 45.83
C VAL A 530 2.89 23.35 44.80
N LEU A 531 1.67 22.80 44.60
CA LEU A 531 0.91 21.56 44.92
C LEU A 531 -0.27 21.52 43.88
N GLU A 532 -1.08 20.47 43.63
CA GLU A 532 -1.23 19.09 44.12
C GLU A 532 -1.82 18.16 43.02
N MET A 533 -2.15 16.91 43.37
CA MET A 533 -3.09 15.93 42.79
C MET A 533 -3.23 15.82 41.24
N GLY A 534 -2.98 14.65 40.63
CA GLY A 534 -2.57 13.37 41.21
C GLY A 534 -2.22 12.32 40.14
N LEU A 535 -1.26 11.45 40.47
CA LEU A 535 -0.65 10.50 39.52
C LEU A 535 -1.15 9.06 39.72
N PHE A 536 -1.29 8.34 38.61
CA PHE A 536 -1.11 6.89 38.55
C PHE A 536 0.01 6.58 37.55
N GLY A 537 1.05 5.89 38.00
CA GLY A 537 2.28 5.64 37.23
C GLY A 537 2.52 4.16 36.90
N GLU A 538 3.59 3.92 36.15
CA GLU A 538 3.94 2.60 35.62
C GLU A 538 4.82 1.75 36.57
N HIS A 539 4.57 0.43 36.52
CA HIS A 539 5.52 -0.67 36.76
C HIS A 539 6.23 -0.83 38.13
N PRO A 540 6.74 -2.04 38.46
CA PRO A 540 6.89 -2.45 39.85
C PRO A 540 8.28 -2.18 40.45
N VAL A 541 8.30 -1.48 41.58
CA VAL A 541 9.43 -1.46 42.51
C VAL A 541 9.08 -2.32 43.73
N PHE A 542 9.98 -3.20 44.15
CA PHE A 542 9.82 -4.03 45.35
C PHE A 542 9.45 -3.18 46.58
N ARG A 543 8.34 -3.51 47.24
CA ARG A 543 7.98 -2.95 48.56
C ARG A 543 7.78 -4.07 49.58
N CYS A 544 8.24 -3.79 50.80
CA CYS A 544 8.31 -4.74 51.91
C CYS A 544 6.92 -5.08 52.50
N ALA A 545 6.91 -6.01 53.44
CA ALA A 545 5.74 -6.33 54.25
C ALA A 545 5.10 -5.09 54.90
N ILE A 546 3.77 -5.06 54.92
CA ILE A 546 2.99 -3.98 55.53
C ILE A 546 2.56 -4.44 56.93
N CYS A 547 3.12 -3.82 57.97
CA CYS A 547 2.66 -4.02 59.34
C CYS A 547 1.25 -3.43 59.53
N PRO A 548 0.40 -3.99 60.42
CA PRO A 548 -0.90 -3.40 60.73
C PRO A 548 -0.77 -1.99 61.32
N ALA A 549 -1.80 -1.15 61.15
CA ALA A 549 -1.77 0.23 61.64
C ALA A 549 -1.42 0.31 63.14
N GLY A 550 -0.42 1.14 63.47
CA GLY A 550 0.14 1.30 64.82
C GLY A 550 1.30 0.37 65.18
N TRP A 551 1.58 -0.68 64.41
CA TRP A 551 2.72 -1.57 64.64
C TRP A 551 3.96 -1.09 63.88
N GLN A 552 5.14 -1.19 64.49
CA GLN A 552 6.42 -0.84 63.84
C GLN A 552 7.11 -2.08 63.25
N PRO A 553 7.70 -2.01 62.04
CA PRO A 553 8.50 -3.09 61.49
C PRO A 553 9.84 -3.21 62.23
N GLY A 554 10.23 -4.43 62.57
CA GLY A 554 11.56 -4.73 63.14
C GLY A 554 12.70 -4.66 62.11
N PRO A 555 13.96 -4.84 62.54
CA PRO A 555 15.15 -4.69 61.70
C PRO A 555 15.08 -5.49 60.37
N ASP A 556 14.72 -6.76 60.46
CA ASP A 556 14.63 -7.69 59.32
C ASP A 556 13.40 -7.46 58.43
N LYS A 557 12.47 -6.58 58.82
CA LYS A 557 11.18 -6.30 58.16
C LYS A 557 10.24 -7.51 58.00
N THR A 558 10.59 -8.66 58.60
CA THR A 558 9.80 -9.90 58.66
C THR A 558 8.87 -9.97 59.87
N LYS A 559 9.09 -9.13 60.87
CA LYS A 559 8.36 -9.07 62.15
C LYS A 559 7.86 -7.66 62.41
N CYS A 560 6.71 -7.55 63.06
CA CYS A 560 6.10 -6.29 63.48
C CYS A 560 5.92 -6.28 65.00
N PHE A 561 6.24 -5.17 65.65
CA PHE A 561 6.27 -5.02 67.10
C PHE A 561 5.32 -3.90 67.57
N LEU A 562 4.75 -4.05 68.76
CA LEU A 562 3.89 -3.04 69.41
C LEU A 562 4.14 -3.03 70.92
N TYR A 563 4.50 -1.86 71.45
CA TYR A 563 4.72 -1.62 72.88
C TYR A 563 3.42 -1.26 73.61
N PHE A 564 3.25 -1.76 74.82
CA PHE A 564 2.16 -1.45 75.74
C PHE A 564 2.72 -0.97 77.09
N GLY A 565 2.46 0.29 77.43
CA GLY A 565 2.86 0.91 78.71
C GLY A 565 2.03 0.49 79.93
N ASN A 566 1.11 -0.47 79.79
CA ASN A 566 0.27 -0.95 80.89
C ASN A 566 1.06 -1.98 81.72
N TRP A 567 1.11 -1.77 83.04
CA TRP A 567 1.82 -2.64 83.97
C TRP A 567 0.95 -3.85 84.33
N LEU A 568 1.29 -5.03 83.82
CA LEU A 568 0.52 -6.26 83.98
C LEU A 568 1.41 -7.49 84.23
N SER A 569 0.83 -8.54 84.81
CA SER A 569 1.51 -9.84 84.94
C SER A 569 1.75 -10.48 83.58
N TRP A 570 2.73 -11.38 83.49
CA TRP A 570 3.12 -12.00 82.22
C TRP A 570 1.96 -12.74 81.54
N ASN A 571 1.16 -13.49 82.31
CA ASN A 571 -0.03 -14.20 81.82
C ASN A 571 -1.11 -13.27 81.25
N LEU A 572 -1.35 -12.12 81.90
CA LEU A 572 -2.32 -11.12 81.42
C LEU A 572 -1.81 -10.41 80.15
N SER A 573 -0.50 -10.11 80.12
CA SER A 573 0.18 -9.52 78.97
C SER A 573 0.12 -10.45 77.75
N GLU A 574 0.40 -11.74 77.93
CA GLU A 574 0.25 -12.75 76.87
C GLU A 574 -1.19 -12.84 76.37
N THR A 575 -2.17 -12.83 77.28
CA THR A 575 -3.60 -12.87 76.92
C THR A 575 -3.99 -11.67 76.05
N ILE A 576 -3.47 -10.47 76.35
CA ILE A 576 -3.71 -9.27 75.53
C ILE A 576 -3.05 -9.37 74.15
N CYS A 577 -1.83 -9.89 74.05
CA CYS A 577 -1.20 -10.14 72.75
C CYS A 577 -1.99 -11.16 71.93
N ARG A 578 -2.39 -12.29 72.53
CA ARG A 578 -3.18 -13.35 71.88
C ARG A 578 -4.55 -12.85 71.39
N ASN A 579 -5.24 -12.00 72.17
CA ASN A 579 -6.47 -11.34 71.74
C ASN A 579 -6.31 -10.41 70.53
N ARG A 580 -5.08 -9.99 70.20
CA ARG A 580 -4.73 -9.24 68.97
C ARG A 580 -4.06 -10.11 67.90
N SER A 581 -4.21 -11.45 67.98
CA SER A 581 -3.57 -12.43 67.08
C SER A 581 -2.04 -12.34 67.03
N ALA A 582 -1.43 -11.90 68.13
CA ALA A 582 0.00 -11.76 68.33
C ALA A 582 0.46 -12.62 69.53
N HIS A 583 1.76 -12.64 69.81
CA HIS A 583 2.33 -13.24 71.02
C HIS A 583 3.26 -12.24 71.73
N LEU A 584 3.73 -12.55 72.95
CA LEU A 584 4.75 -11.72 73.60
C LEU A 584 6.05 -11.79 72.81
N ALA A 585 6.75 -10.66 72.67
CA ALA A 585 7.86 -10.54 71.73
C ALA A 585 9.00 -11.53 72.02
N ILE A 586 9.35 -12.28 70.99
CA ILE A 586 10.53 -13.15 70.94
C ILE A 586 11.73 -12.29 70.53
N VAL A 587 12.89 -12.50 71.15
CA VAL A 587 14.11 -11.75 70.85
C VAL A 587 15.21 -12.76 70.52
N ASN A 588 15.52 -12.92 69.24
CA ASN A 588 16.46 -13.92 68.71
C ASN A 588 17.75 -13.32 68.16
N SER A 589 17.89 -11.98 68.14
CA SER A 589 19.14 -11.30 67.77
C SER A 589 19.42 -10.11 68.69
N PHE A 590 20.68 -9.65 68.72
CA PHE A 590 21.08 -8.47 69.46
C PHE A 590 20.45 -7.19 68.88
N ASP A 591 20.16 -7.16 67.58
CA ASP A 591 19.47 -6.06 66.91
C ASP A 591 17.98 -5.99 67.30
N GLU A 592 17.31 -7.13 67.49
CA GLU A 592 15.97 -7.17 68.08
C GLU A 592 15.96 -6.71 69.54
N LEU A 593 17.01 -7.03 70.31
CA LEU A 593 17.17 -6.54 71.68
C LEU A 593 17.37 -5.02 71.72
N ASN A 594 18.16 -4.46 70.80
CA ASN A 594 18.34 -3.01 70.67
C ASN A 594 17.07 -2.31 70.16
N PHE A 595 16.33 -2.93 69.24
CA PHE A 595 15.06 -2.40 68.74
C PHE A 595 13.97 -2.38 69.83
N THR A 596 13.89 -3.42 70.66
CA THR A 596 12.96 -3.46 71.82
C THR A 596 13.37 -2.53 72.98
N ARG A 597 14.63 -2.09 73.04
CA ARG A 597 15.05 -0.93 73.86
C ARG A 597 14.59 0.38 73.22
N PHE A 598 14.81 0.59 71.92
CA PHE A 598 14.42 1.81 71.19
C PHE A 598 12.91 2.10 71.26
N LEU A 599 12.05 1.09 71.07
CA LEU A 599 10.59 1.21 71.17
C LEU A 599 10.07 1.74 72.52
N ARG A 600 10.89 1.72 73.57
CA ARG A 600 10.55 2.18 74.93
C ARG A 600 10.62 3.71 75.09
N ASN A 601 11.27 4.40 74.16
CA ASN A 601 11.36 5.86 74.06
C ASN A 601 11.67 6.58 75.40
N GLY A 602 12.62 6.03 76.17
CA GLY A 602 13.13 6.64 77.40
C GLY A 602 12.37 6.34 78.71
N THR A 603 11.32 5.52 78.72
CA THR A 603 10.60 5.22 79.98
C THR A 603 11.39 4.30 80.91
N TYR A 604 11.52 4.71 82.18
CA TYR A 604 12.19 3.96 83.25
C TYR A 604 11.31 2.80 83.74
N GLY A 605 11.28 1.71 82.97
CA GLY A 605 10.57 0.50 83.35
C GLY A 605 11.11 -0.74 82.65
N SER A 606 10.99 -1.88 83.31
CA SER A 606 11.19 -3.22 82.74
C SER A 606 10.03 -3.59 81.81
N CYS A 607 10.31 -4.50 80.88
CA CYS A 607 9.36 -4.93 79.85
C CYS A 607 9.36 -6.45 79.72
N TRP A 608 8.21 -7.10 79.88
CA TRP A 608 8.03 -8.54 79.62
C TRP A 608 8.29 -8.87 78.14
N VAL A 609 8.96 -10.00 77.92
CA VAL A 609 9.16 -10.65 76.61
C VAL A 609 8.76 -12.13 76.70
N GLY A 610 8.67 -12.81 75.56
CA GLY A 610 7.88 -14.04 75.41
C GLY A 610 8.44 -15.32 76.01
N GLY A 611 9.56 -15.30 76.74
CA GLY A 611 10.16 -16.51 77.32
C GLY A 611 9.68 -16.77 78.74
N SER A 612 9.20 -17.99 79.01
CA SER A 612 8.82 -18.48 80.34
C SER A 612 9.52 -19.81 80.67
N LEU A 613 9.83 -20.03 81.93
CA LEU A 613 10.44 -21.28 82.40
C LEU A 613 9.36 -22.34 82.61
N VAL A 614 9.54 -23.52 82.01
CA VAL A 614 8.58 -24.62 82.06
C VAL A 614 9.28 -25.89 82.55
N ASN A 615 8.60 -26.62 83.43
CA ASN A 615 9.11 -27.89 83.94
C ASN A 615 8.88 -29.01 82.91
N SER A 616 9.96 -29.65 82.46
CA SER A 616 9.94 -30.75 81.47
C SER A 616 10.39 -32.06 82.12
N THR A 617 10.10 -33.20 81.50
CA THR A 617 10.51 -34.53 81.99
C THR A 617 12.02 -34.70 82.12
N ASN A 618 12.79 -33.87 81.41
CA ASN A 618 14.25 -33.90 81.37
C ASN A 618 14.87 -32.67 82.08
N GLY A 619 14.10 -31.96 82.92
CA GLY A 619 14.55 -30.80 83.70
C GLY A 619 13.84 -29.48 83.36
N LEU A 620 14.32 -28.38 83.92
CA LEU A 620 13.78 -27.03 83.70
C LEU A 620 14.22 -26.50 82.32
N ALA A 621 13.27 -26.09 81.48
CA ALA A 621 13.52 -25.64 80.12
C ALA A 621 12.81 -24.31 79.80
N TRP A 622 13.49 -23.43 79.08
CA TRP A 622 12.91 -22.18 78.58
C TRP A 622 12.02 -22.43 77.35
N LYS A 623 10.85 -21.78 77.32
CA LYS A 623 9.85 -21.92 76.26
C LYS A 623 9.29 -20.56 75.85
N TRP A 624 9.17 -20.33 74.54
CA TRP A 624 8.61 -19.10 73.99
C TRP A 624 7.06 -19.14 73.84
N SER A 625 6.45 -17.95 73.92
CA SER A 625 5.01 -17.67 73.82
C SER A 625 4.36 -18.08 72.49
N ASP A 626 5.15 -18.28 71.42
CA ASP A 626 4.68 -18.83 70.14
C ASP A 626 4.37 -20.33 70.19
N ASN A 627 4.83 -21.04 71.24
CA ASN A 627 4.78 -22.50 71.39
C ASN A 627 5.51 -23.29 70.28
N SER A 628 6.38 -22.64 69.49
CA SER A 628 7.06 -23.22 68.31
C SER A 628 8.57 -23.02 68.23
N SER A 629 9.13 -22.00 68.88
CA SER A 629 10.58 -21.77 68.87
C SER A 629 11.26 -22.35 70.12
N TYR A 630 12.40 -23.00 69.90
CA TYR A 630 13.28 -23.48 70.98
C TYR A 630 14.17 -22.34 71.46
N TRP A 631 14.39 -22.25 72.77
CA TRP A 631 15.31 -21.26 73.35
C TRP A 631 16.77 -21.60 73.00
N ASN A 632 17.50 -20.62 72.47
CA ASN A 632 18.89 -20.78 72.07
C ASN A 632 19.86 -20.31 73.18
N ASN A 633 20.35 -21.25 73.98
CA ASN A 633 21.32 -20.98 75.07
C ASN A 633 22.57 -20.22 74.60
N SER A 634 22.98 -20.38 73.34
CA SER A 634 24.22 -19.78 72.81
C SER A 634 24.18 -18.26 72.65
N LEU A 635 23.00 -17.63 72.74
CA LEU A 635 22.83 -16.18 72.52
C LEU A 635 22.62 -15.38 73.81
N PHE A 636 22.17 -16.01 74.90
CA PHE A 636 21.90 -15.37 76.19
C PHE A 636 22.35 -16.27 77.35
N PRO A 637 23.66 -16.28 77.69
CA PRO A 637 24.24 -17.28 78.61
C PRO A 637 23.90 -17.07 80.09
N GLU A 638 23.38 -15.91 80.49
CA GLU A 638 23.14 -15.55 81.91
C GLU A 638 21.74 -15.91 82.44
N ALA A 639 20.94 -16.68 81.70
CA ALA A 639 19.69 -17.26 82.22
C ALA A 639 19.95 -18.45 83.16
N SER A 640 20.90 -18.30 84.09
CA SER A 640 21.36 -19.33 85.02
C SER A 640 20.21 -19.83 85.90
N LEU A 641 20.05 -21.15 85.96
CA LEU A 641 19.14 -21.81 86.90
C LEU A 641 19.49 -21.42 88.35
N PRO A 642 18.51 -21.41 89.28
CA PRO A 642 18.78 -21.17 90.70
C PRO A 642 19.92 -22.07 91.20
N SER A 643 20.91 -21.49 91.86
CA SER A 643 22.28 -22.03 92.01
C SER A 643 22.45 -23.21 92.97
N ASN A 644 21.42 -24.04 93.15
CA ASN A 644 21.36 -25.20 94.05
C ASN A 644 20.78 -26.44 93.33
N CYS A 645 21.12 -26.65 92.05
CA CYS A 645 20.75 -27.85 91.30
C CYS A 645 21.97 -28.46 90.58
N ASN A 646 22.44 -29.61 91.07
CA ASN A 646 23.39 -30.48 90.37
C ASN A 646 22.63 -31.53 89.53
N GLU A 647 23.24 -31.96 88.43
CA GLU A 647 22.55 -32.38 87.18
C GLU A 647 21.62 -33.62 87.20
N LEU A 648 21.44 -34.36 88.32
CA LEU A 648 20.65 -35.61 88.31
C LEU A 648 19.34 -35.61 89.13
N TYR A 649 19.22 -34.88 90.24
CA TYR A 649 17.99 -34.91 91.06
C TYR A 649 17.72 -33.59 91.79
N CYS A 650 16.71 -32.84 91.33
CA CYS A 650 16.14 -31.71 92.07
C CYS A 650 14.68 -32.00 92.47
N PRO A 651 14.34 -32.12 93.77
CA PRO A 651 12.98 -32.36 94.23
C PRO A 651 12.15 -31.07 94.13
N LEU A 652 11.51 -30.87 92.98
CA LEU A 652 10.70 -29.70 92.68
C LEU A 652 9.38 -29.70 93.47
N ASN A 653 9.40 -29.05 94.63
CA ASN A 653 8.22 -28.66 95.39
C ASN A 653 8.03 -27.13 95.31
N SER A 654 6.79 -26.67 95.13
CA SER A 654 6.38 -25.30 94.77
C SER A 654 6.80 -24.80 93.36
N SER A 655 6.07 -23.79 92.84
CA SER A 655 6.06 -23.39 91.43
C SER A 655 7.07 -22.30 91.07
N ILE A 656 8.16 -22.68 90.39
CA ILE A 656 9.15 -21.74 89.83
C ILE A 656 8.62 -21.09 88.53
N ASN A 657 7.59 -20.24 88.65
CA ASN A 657 7.07 -19.46 87.54
C ASN A 657 7.96 -18.23 87.28
N SER A 658 9.11 -18.45 86.61
CA SER A 658 10.03 -17.39 86.18
C SER A 658 9.80 -17.02 84.70
N CYS A 659 9.78 -15.73 84.40
CA CYS A 659 9.55 -15.16 83.08
C CYS A 659 10.67 -14.18 82.70
N THR A 660 10.88 -13.99 81.39
CA THR A 660 11.95 -13.14 80.84
C THR A 660 11.50 -11.70 80.62
N LEU A 661 12.35 -10.75 80.98
CA LEU A 661 12.12 -9.32 80.82
C LEU A 661 13.38 -8.58 80.36
N VAL A 662 13.19 -7.49 79.63
CA VAL A 662 14.28 -6.60 79.19
C VAL A 662 14.40 -5.45 80.19
N ALA A 663 15.28 -5.59 81.18
CA ALA A 663 15.68 -4.48 82.05
C ALA A 663 16.42 -3.39 81.26
N ASN A 664 16.56 -2.20 81.85
CA ASN A 664 17.37 -1.12 81.27
C ASN A 664 18.78 -1.16 81.91
N GLY A 665 19.82 -1.37 81.10
CA GLY A 665 21.22 -1.45 81.54
C GLY A 665 21.87 -2.84 81.50
N SER A 666 21.10 -3.94 81.50
CA SER A 666 21.67 -5.28 81.26
C SER A 666 21.92 -5.53 79.78
N LEU A 667 23.05 -6.15 79.43
CA LEU A 667 23.32 -6.63 78.06
C LEU A 667 22.50 -7.90 77.73
N THR A 668 22.16 -8.67 78.77
CA THR A 668 21.45 -9.95 78.75
C THR A 668 19.99 -9.82 79.19
N LEU A 669 19.19 -10.87 78.93
CA LEU A 669 17.78 -10.95 79.34
C LEU A 669 17.67 -11.34 80.82
N SER A 670 17.13 -10.42 81.62
CA SER A 670 16.82 -10.62 83.04
C SER A 670 15.60 -11.54 83.25
N THR A 671 15.52 -12.22 84.39
CA THR A 671 14.43 -13.13 84.74
C THR A 671 13.79 -12.76 86.08
N GLU A 672 12.48 -12.92 86.21
CA GLU A 672 11.73 -12.57 87.42
C GLU A 672 10.40 -13.33 87.50
N GLY A 673 9.79 -13.40 88.70
CA GLY A 673 8.54 -14.11 88.90
C GLY A 673 7.37 -13.54 88.08
N CYS A 674 6.73 -14.38 87.25
CA CYS A 674 5.71 -14.02 86.26
C CYS A 674 4.47 -13.27 86.83
N ASN A 675 4.27 -13.29 88.15
CA ASN A 675 3.20 -12.60 88.87
C ASN A 675 3.46 -11.10 89.10
N ARG A 676 4.68 -10.59 88.89
CA ARG A 676 4.97 -9.15 88.98
C ARG A 676 4.42 -8.40 87.76
N SER A 677 4.07 -7.13 87.95
CA SER A 677 3.50 -6.31 86.88
C SER A 677 4.57 -5.46 86.20
N HIS A 678 4.71 -5.59 84.88
CA HIS A 678 5.63 -4.79 84.05
C HIS A 678 4.93 -4.36 82.75
N THR A 679 5.54 -3.43 82.04
CA THR A 679 5.15 -3.11 80.65
C THR A 679 5.44 -4.31 79.72
N PHE A 680 4.90 -4.34 78.50
CA PHE A 680 5.12 -5.48 77.59
C PHE A 680 5.17 -5.08 76.11
N ILE A 681 5.85 -5.90 75.29
CA ILE A 681 5.85 -5.77 73.83
C ILE A 681 5.22 -7.02 73.24
N CYS A 682 4.22 -6.83 72.38
CA CYS A 682 3.72 -7.90 71.51
C CYS A 682 4.50 -7.91 70.20
N MET A 683 4.73 -9.10 69.64
CA MET A 683 5.19 -9.29 68.27
C MET A 683 4.14 -10.07 67.47
N ILE A 684 3.97 -9.69 66.21
CA ILE A 684 3.37 -10.53 65.18
C ILE A 684 4.40 -10.77 64.08
N GLU A 685 4.65 -12.04 63.75
CA GLU A 685 5.38 -12.39 62.54
C GLU A 685 4.57 -11.92 61.32
N SER A 686 5.19 -11.18 60.41
CA SER A 686 4.65 -11.01 59.06
C SER A 686 4.86 -12.28 58.25
N LYS A 687 4.21 -13.38 58.68
CA LYS A 687 3.99 -14.57 57.85
C LYS A 687 3.51 -14.08 56.49
N SER A 688 4.06 -14.65 55.43
CA SER A 688 3.85 -14.23 54.03
C SER A 688 2.44 -14.55 53.52
N LYS A 689 1.42 -13.95 54.16
CA LYS A 689 0.03 -13.85 53.69
C LYS A 689 -0.07 -12.87 52.51
N CYS A 690 0.79 -13.07 51.51
CA CYS A 690 0.51 -12.66 50.15
C CYS A 690 -0.67 -13.51 49.66
N HIS A 691 -1.88 -13.12 50.04
CA HIS A 691 -3.09 -13.96 50.01
C HIS A 691 -3.64 -14.22 48.60
N TYR A 692 -2.81 -13.99 47.59
CA TYR A 692 -3.04 -14.27 46.17
C TYR A 692 -2.20 -15.46 45.67
N ILE A 693 -1.00 -15.69 46.25
CA ILE A 693 -0.08 -16.74 45.77
C ILE A 693 -0.57 -18.16 46.14
N ARG A 694 -1.51 -18.31 47.09
CA ARG A 694 -2.12 -19.62 47.39
C ARG A 694 -3.15 -20.10 46.36
N CYS A 695 -3.70 -19.24 45.51
CA CYS A 695 -4.31 -19.73 44.26
C CYS A 695 -3.24 -20.37 43.37
N HIS A 696 -2.02 -19.83 43.34
CA HIS A 696 -0.94 -20.29 42.47
C HIS A 696 -0.23 -21.57 42.88
N GLN A 697 -0.58 -22.30 43.96
CA GLN A 697 -0.07 -23.68 44.08
C GLN A 697 -0.93 -24.64 43.25
N GLU A 698 -2.26 -24.60 43.39
CA GLU A 698 -3.16 -25.29 42.46
C GLU A 698 -3.13 -24.67 41.07
N TYR A 699 -2.96 -23.35 40.91
CA TYR A 699 -2.89 -22.69 39.61
C TYR A 699 -1.50 -22.72 38.96
N LEU A 700 -0.40 -23.01 39.69
CA LEU A 700 0.86 -23.46 39.04
C LEU A 700 0.84 -24.97 38.76
N ILE A 701 0.12 -25.79 39.53
CA ILE A 701 -0.14 -27.17 39.11
C ILE A 701 -1.07 -27.16 37.88
N ILE A 702 -2.10 -26.34 37.83
CA ILE A 702 -2.99 -26.18 36.66
C ILE A 702 -2.34 -25.35 35.55
N LEU A 703 -1.28 -24.56 35.79
CA LEU A 703 -0.46 -23.99 34.71
C LEU A 703 0.72 -24.88 34.30
N ALA A 704 1.21 -25.82 35.10
CA ALA A 704 2.29 -26.74 34.72
C ALA A 704 1.75 -28.08 34.19
N VAL A 705 0.61 -28.53 34.70
CA VAL A 705 -0.26 -29.53 34.07
C VAL A 705 -1.09 -28.87 32.97
N GLY A 706 -1.42 -27.58 33.02
CA GLY A 706 -2.11 -26.90 31.92
C GLY A 706 -1.19 -26.47 30.79
N SER A 707 -0.02 -25.88 31.05
CA SER A 707 1.02 -25.74 30.02
C SER A 707 1.66 -27.07 29.71
N GLY A 708 1.65 -28.05 30.62
CA GLY A 708 2.07 -29.43 30.36
C GLY A 708 1.10 -30.15 29.45
N VAL A 709 -0.21 -29.99 29.61
CA VAL A 709 -1.26 -30.55 28.74
C VAL A 709 -1.42 -29.68 27.50
N ILE A 710 -1.19 -28.37 27.51
CA ILE A 710 -1.12 -27.56 26.29
C ILE A 710 0.15 -27.92 25.54
N PHE A 711 1.30 -28.13 26.18
CA PHE A 711 2.52 -28.58 25.51
C PHE A 711 2.40 -30.03 25.08
N PHE A 712 1.79 -30.94 25.83
CA PHE A 712 1.53 -32.32 25.39
C PHE A 712 0.38 -32.40 24.38
N THR A 713 -0.60 -31.50 24.36
CA THR A 713 -1.64 -31.46 23.30
C THR A 713 -1.18 -30.68 22.09
N THR A 714 -0.32 -29.66 22.18
CA THR A 714 0.34 -29.07 21.02
C THR A 714 1.49 -29.93 20.55
N LEU A 715 2.18 -30.70 21.40
CA LEU A 715 3.19 -31.68 20.98
C LEU A 715 2.52 -32.95 20.48
N THR A 716 1.38 -33.41 21.01
CA THR A 716 0.61 -34.51 20.40
C THR A 716 -0.26 -34.05 19.25
N VAL A 717 -0.62 -32.77 19.10
CA VAL A 717 -1.23 -32.22 17.87
C VAL A 717 -0.16 -31.82 16.86
N VAL A 718 1.05 -31.44 17.24
CA VAL A 718 2.18 -31.28 16.31
C VAL A 718 2.79 -32.63 15.96
N LEU A 719 2.85 -33.61 16.85
CA LEU A 719 3.15 -35.00 16.50
C LEU A 719 1.97 -35.64 15.78
N TRP A 720 0.70 -35.31 16.06
CA TRP A 720 -0.42 -35.78 15.25
C TRP A 720 -0.57 -34.99 13.95
N LEU A 721 -0.03 -33.78 13.79
CA LEU A 721 0.05 -33.02 12.52
C LEU A 721 1.35 -33.27 11.75
N LEU A 722 2.42 -33.72 12.41
CA LEU A 722 3.61 -34.27 11.79
C LEU A 722 3.32 -35.71 11.41
N LEU A 723 2.67 -36.52 12.23
CA LEU A 723 2.07 -37.78 11.80
C LEU A 723 0.92 -37.53 10.82
N TYR A 724 0.12 -36.46 10.88
CA TYR A 724 -0.82 -36.05 9.81
C TYR A 724 -0.12 -35.14 8.75
N LYS A 725 1.21 -35.22 8.66
CA LYS A 725 2.06 -34.82 7.51
C LYS A 725 3.15 -35.85 7.18
N TRP A 726 3.20 -36.99 7.86
CA TRP A 726 4.24 -38.04 7.75
C TRP A 726 3.62 -39.43 7.70
N SER A 727 2.58 -39.68 8.48
CA SER A 727 1.41 -40.54 8.18
C SER A 727 0.27 -39.75 7.51
N ASN A 728 0.52 -38.54 6.97
CA ASN A 728 -0.24 -37.99 5.84
C ASN A 728 0.64 -37.49 4.69
N LYS A 729 1.98 -37.55 4.80
CA LYS A 729 2.79 -37.96 3.64
C LYS A 729 2.53 -39.44 3.42
N ARG A 730 2.90 -40.34 4.34
CA ARG A 730 2.63 -41.79 4.23
C ARG A 730 1.13 -42.17 4.18
N ARG A 731 0.14 -41.32 4.52
CA ARG A 731 -1.25 -41.54 4.03
C ARG A 731 -1.50 -40.86 2.69
N HIS A 732 -1.05 -39.65 2.36
CA HIS A 732 -1.05 -39.19 0.96
C HIS A 732 0.01 -39.89 0.04
N PHE A 733 0.45 -41.11 0.43
CA PHE A 733 1.36 -42.02 -0.28
C PHE A 733 0.88 -43.49 -0.15
N HIS A 734 0.49 -43.97 1.05
CA HIS A 734 -0.15 -45.29 1.23
C HIS A 734 -1.69 -45.30 1.24
N LYS A 735 -2.36 -44.16 1.45
CA LYS A 735 -3.75 -43.93 1.01
C LYS A 735 -3.76 -43.41 -0.45
N LEU A 736 -2.59 -43.14 -1.04
CA LEU A 736 -2.41 -43.11 -2.50
C LEU A 736 -2.29 -44.54 -3.06
N SER A 737 -1.59 -45.47 -2.37
CA SER A 737 -1.60 -46.90 -2.75
C SER A 737 -2.91 -47.62 -2.39
N ASN A 738 -3.58 -47.26 -1.29
CA ASN A 738 -4.76 -48.01 -0.79
C ASN A 738 -6.10 -47.28 -1.01
N TYR A 739 -6.12 -46.22 -1.83
CA TYR A 739 -7.30 -45.90 -2.66
C TYR A 739 -7.07 -46.27 -4.16
N ALA A 740 -5.89 -46.78 -4.51
CA ALA A 740 -5.66 -47.42 -5.81
C ALA A 740 -6.17 -48.90 -5.84
N ALA A 741 -6.86 -49.34 -4.78
CA ALA A 741 -7.66 -50.56 -4.77
C ALA A 741 -9.14 -50.19 -4.96
N SER A 742 -9.75 -50.73 -6.02
CA SER A 742 -11.21 -50.82 -6.22
C SER A 742 -12.01 -49.54 -6.52
N ALA A 743 -11.53 -48.66 -7.43
CA ALA A 743 -12.40 -47.91 -8.38
C ALA A 743 -11.61 -47.15 -9.49
N LEU A 744 -10.90 -47.90 -10.35
CA LEU A 744 -10.49 -47.52 -11.73
C LEU A 744 -9.96 -46.09 -12.04
N VAL A 745 -8.64 -46.05 -12.29
CA VAL A 745 -7.87 -45.01 -13.02
C VAL A 745 -7.63 -43.67 -12.30
N SER A 746 -6.35 -43.30 -12.17
CA SER A 746 -5.89 -41.99 -11.68
C SER A 746 -4.83 -41.39 -12.62
N PRO A 747 -4.76 -40.05 -12.83
CA PRO A 747 -3.87 -39.47 -13.84
C PRO A 747 -2.39 -39.38 -13.40
N SER A 748 -1.49 -39.88 -14.25
CA SER A 748 -0.06 -40.03 -14.00
C SER A 748 0.79 -38.89 -14.60
N TRP A 749 0.75 -37.69 -14.01
CA TRP A 749 1.77 -36.67 -14.32
C TRP A 749 3.02 -36.84 -13.45
N ARG A 750 4.21 -36.73 -14.03
CA ARG A 750 5.49 -36.93 -13.32
C ARG A 750 6.54 -35.84 -13.61
N VAL A 751 7.53 -35.71 -12.74
CA VAL A 751 8.74 -34.92 -13.03
C VAL A 751 9.76 -35.86 -13.66
N PHE A 752 10.22 -35.51 -14.86
CA PHE A 752 11.21 -36.27 -15.63
C PHE A 752 12.63 -35.80 -15.32
N THR A 753 13.62 -36.69 -15.47
CA THR A 753 15.03 -36.25 -15.55
C THR A 753 15.38 -35.84 -16.99
N LYS A 754 16.52 -35.15 -17.16
CA LYS A 754 17.01 -34.74 -18.49
C LYS A 754 17.50 -35.93 -19.30
N GLU A 755 17.99 -36.95 -18.62
CA GLU A 755 18.48 -38.22 -19.14
C GLU A 755 17.31 -39.05 -19.69
N GLU A 756 16.19 -39.09 -18.97
CA GLU A 756 14.94 -39.65 -19.49
C GLU A 756 14.46 -38.91 -20.75
N LEU A 757 14.40 -37.57 -20.72
CA LEU A 757 13.97 -36.79 -21.88
C LEU A 757 14.91 -36.96 -23.08
N LYS A 758 16.22 -37.08 -22.85
CA LYS A 758 17.20 -37.45 -23.89
C LYS A 758 16.92 -38.85 -24.44
N SER A 759 16.63 -39.84 -23.59
CA SER A 759 16.30 -41.19 -24.05
C SER A 759 15.04 -41.19 -24.94
N ILE A 760 13.94 -40.60 -24.44
CA ILE A 760 12.66 -40.47 -25.15
C ILE A 760 12.82 -39.79 -26.52
N THR A 761 13.57 -38.68 -26.58
CA THR A 761 13.74 -37.87 -27.80
C THR A 761 14.89 -38.30 -28.70
N LYS A 762 15.59 -39.41 -28.40
CA LYS A 762 16.86 -39.81 -29.05
C LYS A 762 17.88 -38.66 -29.10
N ASN A 763 18.17 -38.10 -27.93
CA ASN A 763 19.03 -36.94 -27.69
C ASN A 763 18.62 -35.67 -28.48
N PHE A 764 17.31 -35.40 -28.55
CA PHE A 764 16.72 -34.28 -29.29
C PHE A 764 17.10 -34.25 -30.79
N SER A 765 17.09 -35.41 -31.44
CA SER A 765 17.45 -35.51 -32.86
C SER A 765 16.40 -34.87 -33.79
N GLU A 766 16.87 -34.28 -34.90
CA GLU A 766 16.00 -33.64 -35.88
C GLU A 766 14.99 -34.61 -36.52
N GLY A 767 15.35 -35.89 -36.68
CA GLY A 767 14.40 -36.92 -37.16
C GLY A 767 13.24 -37.22 -36.20
N ASN A 768 13.30 -36.76 -34.94
CA ASN A 768 12.21 -36.82 -33.96
C ASN A 768 11.51 -35.45 -33.78
N ARG A 769 12.04 -34.37 -34.37
CA ARG A 769 11.52 -33.01 -34.22
C ARG A 769 10.20 -32.86 -34.95
N LEU A 770 9.20 -32.30 -34.27
CA LEU A 770 7.92 -31.95 -34.86
C LEU A 770 8.03 -30.59 -35.55
N LEU A 771 7.46 -30.49 -36.75
CA LEU A 771 7.32 -29.23 -37.48
C LEU A 771 6.52 -28.24 -36.62
N GLY A 772 7.09 -27.04 -36.41
CA GLY A 772 6.54 -26.02 -35.53
C GLY A 772 7.51 -24.85 -35.36
N ASP A 773 7.06 -23.80 -34.68
CA ASP A 773 7.74 -22.50 -34.61
C ASP A 773 9.16 -22.60 -34.04
N ALA A 774 10.14 -22.32 -34.92
CA ALA A 774 11.57 -22.43 -34.64
C ALA A 774 12.02 -21.52 -33.48
N LYS A 775 11.34 -20.39 -33.26
CA LYS A 775 11.71 -19.42 -32.21
C LYS A 775 11.48 -19.95 -30.79
N THR A 776 10.69 -21.02 -30.61
CA THR A 776 10.25 -21.47 -29.26
C THR A 776 11.19 -22.42 -28.52
N GLY A 777 12.22 -22.95 -29.18
CA GLY A 777 13.17 -23.93 -28.61
C GLY A 777 12.96 -25.37 -29.07
N GLY A 778 11.88 -25.65 -29.82
CA GLY A 778 11.62 -26.92 -30.50
C GLY A 778 10.75 -27.92 -29.71
N THR A 779 9.91 -28.64 -30.45
CA THR A 779 9.09 -29.75 -29.93
C THR A 779 9.58 -31.06 -30.54
N TYR A 780 9.76 -32.10 -29.73
CA TYR A 780 10.29 -33.40 -30.16
C TYR A 780 9.35 -34.52 -29.73
N SER A 781 9.08 -35.49 -30.60
CA SER A 781 8.27 -36.66 -30.26
C SER A 781 9.11 -37.85 -29.79
N GLY A 782 8.50 -38.73 -28.99
CA GLY A 782 9.13 -39.97 -28.55
C GLY A 782 8.17 -40.88 -27.79
N PRO A 783 8.52 -42.18 -27.61
CA PRO A 783 7.77 -43.10 -26.76
C PRO A 783 8.19 -42.95 -25.29
N LEU A 784 7.23 -43.09 -24.37
CA LEU A 784 7.47 -43.34 -22.96
C LEU A 784 7.76 -44.83 -22.69
N PRO A 785 8.31 -45.18 -21.51
CA PRO A 785 8.55 -46.58 -21.12
C PRO A 785 7.29 -47.46 -21.03
N ASP A 786 6.09 -46.86 -21.00
CA ASP A 786 4.79 -47.54 -21.06
C ASP A 786 4.26 -47.73 -22.49
N GLY A 787 5.04 -47.34 -23.51
CA GLY A 787 4.67 -47.40 -24.92
C GLY A 787 3.84 -46.22 -25.41
N SER A 788 3.34 -45.34 -24.54
CA SER A 788 2.56 -44.17 -24.94
C SER A 788 3.44 -43.11 -25.62
N LYS A 789 2.92 -42.45 -26.66
CA LYS A 789 3.68 -41.45 -27.42
C LYS A 789 3.45 -40.05 -26.83
N VAL A 790 4.54 -39.30 -26.68
CA VAL A 790 4.55 -37.94 -26.09
C VAL A 790 5.20 -36.92 -27.01
N ALA A 791 4.88 -35.65 -26.76
CA ALA A 791 5.51 -34.48 -27.36
C ALA A 791 6.21 -33.66 -26.27
N VAL A 792 7.54 -33.59 -26.34
CA VAL A 792 8.41 -32.84 -25.41
C VAL A 792 8.68 -31.47 -26.02
N LYS A 793 8.03 -30.41 -25.51
CA LYS A 793 8.33 -29.02 -25.87
C LYS A 793 9.45 -28.50 -24.97
N ARG A 794 10.59 -28.17 -25.58
CA ARG A 794 11.68 -27.42 -24.95
C ARG A 794 11.31 -25.93 -25.01
N LEU A 795 11.55 -25.20 -23.94
CA LEU A 795 11.37 -23.75 -23.87
C LEU A 795 12.74 -23.06 -23.82
N ASN A 796 12.82 -21.84 -24.37
CA ASN A 796 14.04 -21.04 -24.36
C ASN A 796 14.53 -20.70 -22.94
N ARG A 797 15.84 -20.49 -22.84
CA ARG A 797 16.53 -20.09 -21.61
C ARG A 797 16.14 -18.65 -21.28
N SER A 798 15.51 -18.44 -20.13
CA SER A 798 15.12 -17.11 -19.62
C SER A 798 15.85 -16.80 -18.31
N THR A 799 16.02 -15.51 -18.03
CA THR A 799 16.70 -14.98 -16.84
C THR A 799 16.00 -15.35 -15.51
N PHE A 800 14.71 -15.71 -15.55
CA PHE A 800 13.89 -16.03 -14.38
C PHE A 800 14.27 -17.35 -13.67
N GLN A 801 14.92 -17.25 -12.51
CA GLN A 801 15.42 -18.36 -11.70
C GLN A 801 14.43 -18.93 -10.66
N ARG A 802 13.19 -19.30 -11.05
CA ARG A 802 12.18 -19.81 -10.09
C ARG A 802 11.70 -21.25 -10.37
N LYS A 803 12.59 -22.23 -10.19
CA LYS A 803 12.32 -23.68 -10.34
C LYS A 803 11.08 -24.18 -9.56
N LYS A 804 10.82 -23.64 -8.37
CA LYS A 804 9.64 -23.98 -7.54
C LYS A 804 8.31 -23.56 -8.19
N GLU A 805 8.30 -22.40 -8.84
CA GLU A 805 7.11 -21.76 -9.42
C GLU A 805 6.67 -22.46 -10.72
N PHE A 806 7.65 -22.82 -11.56
CA PHE A 806 7.44 -23.65 -12.75
C PHE A 806 6.72 -24.97 -12.41
N TYR A 807 7.24 -25.74 -11.44
CA TYR A 807 6.60 -26.99 -11.01
C TYR A 807 5.22 -26.77 -10.37
N TYR A 808 4.99 -25.66 -9.67
CA TYR A 808 3.69 -25.36 -9.07
C TYR A 808 2.60 -25.13 -10.11
N VAL A 809 2.87 -24.32 -11.15
CA VAL A 809 1.88 -24.05 -12.21
C VAL A 809 1.67 -25.28 -13.09
N ILE A 810 2.74 -25.96 -13.54
CA ILE A 810 2.59 -27.20 -14.31
C ILE A 810 1.82 -28.26 -13.49
N GLY A 811 2.13 -28.39 -12.20
CA GLY A 811 1.43 -29.28 -11.28
C GLY A 811 -0.02 -28.88 -10.95
N ARG A 812 -0.48 -27.70 -11.39
CA ARG A 812 -1.90 -27.33 -11.45
C ARG A 812 -2.52 -27.65 -12.82
N VAL A 813 -1.86 -27.26 -13.92
CA VAL A 813 -2.37 -27.47 -15.28
C VAL A 813 -2.49 -28.96 -15.62
N ALA A 814 -1.53 -29.79 -15.20
CA ALA A 814 -1.57 -31.25 -15.36
C ALA A 814 -2.71 -31.96 -14.60
N ARG A 815 -3.51 -31.24 -13.80
CA ARG A 815 -4.75 -31.77 -13.18
C ARG A 815 -5.99 -31.48 -14.01
N LEU A 816 -5.91 -30.60 -15.00
CA LEU A 816 -7.02 -30.25 -15.89
C LEU A 816 -7.22 -31.37 -16.90
N HIS A 817 -8.41 -31.98 -16.88
CA HIS A 817 -8.78 -33.09 -17.76
C HIS A 817 -10.07 -32.73 -18.48
N HIS A 818 -9.99 -32.60 -19.80
CA HIS A 818 -11.11 -32.28 -20.68
C HIS A 818 -10.80 -32.82 -22.09
N PRO A 819 -11.75 -33.42 -22.84
CA PRO A 819 -11.50 -34.02 -24.16
C PRO A 819 -11.13 -33.03 -25.28
N ASN A 820 -10.85 -31.77 -24.95
CA ASN A 820 -10.45 -30.70 -25.87
C ASN A 820 -9.29 -29.85 -25.33
N LEU A 821 -8.57 -30.36 -24.33
CA LEU A 821 -7.32 -29.79 -23.81
C LEU A 821 -6.23 -30.86 -23.91
N VAL A 822 -5.02 -30.49 -24.30
CA VAL A 822 -3.89 -31.44 -24.38
C VAL A 822 -3.35 -31.74 -22.97
N SER A 823 -3.42 -33.00 -22.55
CA SER A 823 -2.96 -33.44 -21.23
C SER A 823 -1.43 -33.33 -21.08
N ILE A 824 -0.99 -32.72 -19.98
CA ILE A 824 0.42 -32.67 -19.59
C ILE A 824 0.77 -33.92 -18.79
N LYS A 825 1.62 -34.78 -19.35
CA LYS A 825 2.16 -35.99 -18.69
C LYS A 825 3.38 -35.66 -17.80
N GLY A 826 3.99 -34.49 -17.94
CA GLY A 826 5.03 -34.06 -17.01
C GLY A 826 5.84 -32.85 -17.43
N CYS A 827 6.97 -32.65 -16.73
CA CYS A 827 7.94 -31.60 -17.02
C CYS A 827 9.32 -31.92 -16.47
N CYS A 828 10.33 -31.18 -16.91
CA CYS A 828 11.69 -31.17 -16.36
C CYS A 828 12.21 -29.73 -16.25
N TYR A 829 13.05 -29.46 -15.24
CA TYR A 829 13.78 -28.21 -15.10
C TYR A 829 15.26 -28.51 -14.80
N ASP A 830 16.13 -28.11 -15.72
CA ASP A 830 17.57 -28.37 -15.66
C ASP A 830 18.38 -27.13 -16.07
N HIS A 831 19.31 -26.69 -15.20
CA HIS A 831 20.24 -25.56 -15.44
C HIS A 831 19.67 -24.31 -16.17
N GLY A 832 18.39 -23.99 -15.92
CA GLY A 832 17.67 -22.84 -16.51
C GLY A 832 16.88 -23.16 -17.79
N VAL A 833 17.03 -24.36 -18.35
CA VAL A 833 16.20 -24.88 -19.45
C VAL A 833 14.96 -25.56 -18.86
N ARG A 834 13.80 -25.31 -19.48
CA ARG A 834 12.49 -25.82 -19.05
C ARG A 834 11.93 -26.72 -20.14
N TYR A 835 11.37 -27.87 -19.76
CA TYR A 835 10.74 -28.83 -20.67
C TYR A 835 9.35 -29.20 -20.18
N ILE A 836 8.39 -29.30 -21.08
CA ILE A 836 7.02 -29.76 -20.80
C ILE A 836 6.72 -30.97 -21.69
N VAL A 837 6.15 -32.02 -21.09
CA VAL A 837 5.81 -33.28 -21.75
C VAL A 837 4.29 -33.36 -21.89
N TYR A 838 3.81 -33.23 -23.11
CA TYR A 838 2.41 -33.40 -23.49
C TYR A 838 2.18 -34.83 -24.03
N GLU A 839 0.94 -35.29 -24.07
CA GLU A 839 0.59 -36.39 -24.98
C GLU A 839 0.80 -36.00 -26.45
N PHE A 840 1.11 -37.01 -27.27
CA PHE A 840 1.14 -36.84 -28.72
C PHE A 840 -0.29 -36.89 -29.28
N ILE A 841 -0.81 -35.75 -29.70
CA ILE A 841 -1.99 -35.68 -30.56
C ILE A 841 -1.56 -35.99 -32.01
N ALA A 842 -2.37 -36.75 -32.75
CA ALA A 842 -2.20 -36.98 -34.19
C ALA A 842 -2.33 -35.67 -35.01
N ASN A 843 -2.26 -35.76 -36.34
CA ASN A 843 -2.52 -34.70 -37.36
C ASN A 843 -1.81 -33.32 -37.23
N GLY A 844 -1.23 -32.95 -36.09
CA GLY A 844 -0.51 -31.70 -35.87
C GLY A 844 -1.42 -30.48 -35.59
N PRO A 845 -0.83 -29.26 -35.65
CA PRO A 845 -1.55 -28.02 -35.40
C PRO A 845 -2.45 -27.59 -36.58
N LEU A 846 -3.50 -26.84 -36.26
CA LEU A 846 -4.55 -26.38 -37.18
C LEU A 846 -4.04 -25.43 -38.27
N ASP A 847 -3.05 -24.58 -37.97
CA ASP A 847 -2.45 -23.65 -38.94
C ASP A 847 -1.86 -24.36 -40.17
N ARG A 848 -1.33 -25.58 -40.01
CA ARG A 848 -0.91 -26.43 -41.12
C ARG A 848 -2.09 -26.77 -42.05
N TRP A 849 -3.25 -27.09 -41.49
CA TRP A 849 -4.42 -27.51 -42.27
C TRP A 849 -5.17 -26.36 -42.94
N LEU A 850 -4.99 -25.13 -42.44
CA LEU A 850 -5.51 -23.91 -43.08
C LEU A 850 -4.58 -23.39 -44.18
N TYR A 851 -3.26 -23.37 -43.96
CA TYR A 851 -2.31 -22.69 -44.86
C TYR A 851 -1.45 -23.61 -45.74
N HIS A 852 -1.32 -24.89 -45.40
CA HIS A 852 -0.35 -25.80 -46.01
C HIS A 852 -0.98 -27.18 -46.26
N VAL A 853 -2.06 -27.20 -47.05
CA VAL A 853 -2.74 -28.44 -47.49
C VAL A 853 -1.71 -29.42 -48.07
N PRO A 854 -1.59 -30.65 -47.52
CA PRO A 854 -0.65 -31.64 -48.03
C PRO A 854 -0.97 -31.98 -49.50
N ARG A 855 0.04 -32.09 -50.36
CA ARG A 855 -0.13 -32.56 -51.75
C ARG A 855 -0.77 -33.95 -51.75
N GLY A 856 -2.01 -34.06 -52.23
CA GLY A 856 -2.81 -35.29 -52.22
C GLY A 856 -3.55 -35.59 -50.90
N GLY A 857 -3.56 -34.67 -49.93
CA GLY A 857 -4.32 -34.81 -48.68
C GLY A 857 -5.73 -34.21 -48.76
N ARG A 858 -6.66 -34.72 -47.94
CA ARG A 858 -8.00 -34.14 -47.73
C ARG A 858 -7.89 -32.76 -47.09
N SER A 859 -8.55 -31.75 -47.65
CA SER A 859 -8.71 -30.42 -47.03
C SER A 859 -9.80 -30.44 -45.95
N LEU A 860 -9.81 -29.42 -45.08
CA LEU A 860 -10.89 -29.26 -44.10
C LEU A 860 -12.14 -28.71 -44.78
N ASP A 861 -13.17 -29.54 -44.89
CA ASP A 861 -14.53 -29.16 -45.30
C ASP A 861 -15.24 -28.31 -44.21
N TRP A 862 -16.43 -27.79 -44.54
CA TRP A 862 -17.22 -26.95 -43.62
C TRP A 862 -17.57 -27.66 -42.31
N ALA A 863 -18.02 -28.92 -42.39
CA ALA A 863 -18.41 -29.69 -41.22
C ALA A 863 -17.21 -29.96 -40.29
N MET A 864 -16.04 -30.27 -40.85
CA MET A 864 -14.78 -30.36 -40.09
C MET A 864 -14.43 -29.04 -39.42
N ARG A 865 -14.52 -27.90 -40.12
CA ARG A 865 -14.22 -26.57 -39.55
C ARG A 865 -15.17 -26.20 -38.41
N MET A 866 -16.47 -26.44 -38.55
CA MET A 866 -17.46 -26.19 -37.49
C MET A 866 -17.28 -27.15 -36.31
N LYS A 867 -16.92 -28.41 -36.55
CA LYS A 867 -16.54 -29.39 -35.51
C LYS A 867 -15.31 -28.93 -34.73
N ILE A 868 -14.27 -28.43 -35.41
CA ILE A 868 -13.05 -27.87 -34.81
C ILE A 868 -13.39 -26.63 -33.96
N ALA A 869 -14.14 -25.67 -34.49
CA ALA A 869 -14.58 -24.49 -33.75
C ALA A 869 -15.40 -24.84 -32.49
N THR A 870 -16.35 -25.77 -32.62
CA THR A 870 -17.21 -26.22 -31.50
C THR A 870 -16.41 -26.91 -30.41
N THR A 871 -15.51 -27.84 -30.78
CA THR A 871 -14.67 -28.57 -29.82
C THR A 871 -13.65 -27.66 -29.13
N LEU A 872 -13.09 -26.68 -29.84
CA LEU A 872 -12.22 -25.67 -29.25
C LEU A 872 -12.99 -24.78 -28.25
N ALA A 873 -14.17 -24.31 -28.62
CA ALA A 873 -15.02 -23.50 -27.74
C ALA A 873 -15.39 -24.25 -26.45
N GLN A 874 -15.64 -25.57 -26.53
CA GLN A 874 -15.90 -26.43 -25.37
C GLN A 874 -14.68 -26.48 -24.41
N GLY A 875 -13.47 -26.63 -24.95
CA GLY A 875 -12.23 -26.59 -24.16
C GLY A 875 -12.02 -25.28 -23.41
N ILE A 876 -12.28 -24.14 -24.05
CA ILE A 876 -12.15 -22.81 -23.42
C ILE A 876 -13.29 -22.58 -22.41
N ALA A 877 -14.53 -22.96 -22.74
CA ALA A 877 -15.67 -22.87 -21.82
C ALA A 877 -15.47 -23.68 -20.53
N PHE A 878 -14.78 -24.82 -20.59
CA PHE A 878 -14.37 -25.57 -19.40
C PHE A 878 -13.41 -24.76 -18.51
N LEU A 879 -12.36 -24.15 -19.08
CA LEU A 879 -11.38 -23.32 -18.36
C LEU A 879 -12.03 -22.09 -17.71
N HIS A 880 -12.98 -21.47 -18.40
CA HIS A 880 -13.69 -20.27 -17.94
C HIS A 880 -14.80 -20.59 -16.93
N ASP A 881 -15.71 -21.53 -17.21
CA ASP A 881 -16.94 -21.70 -16.42
C ASP A 881 -16.87 -22.84 -15.38
N LYS A 882 -15.96 -23.81 -15.54
CA LYS A 882 -15.91 -25.03 -14.69
C LYS A 882 -14.71 -25.07 -13.75
N VAL A 883 -13.55 -24.57 -14.16
CA VAL A 883 -12.35 -24.53 -13.30
C VAL A 883 -12.45 -23.37 -12.29
N LYS A 884 -12.11 -23.62 -11.02
CA LYS A 884 -12.05 -22.60 -9.96
C LYS A 884 -10.72 -22.65 -9.19
N PRO A 885 -10.04 -21.50 -8.96
CA PRO A 885 -10.29 -20.20 -9.59
C PRO A 885 -10.14 -20.30 -11.12
N HIS A 886 -10.84 -19.42 -11.84
CA HIS A 886 -10.93 -19.42 -13.30
C HIS A 886 -9.54 -19.39 -13.96
N VAL A 887 -9.36 -20.14 -15.04
CA VAL A 887 -8.09 -20.21 -15.78
C VAL A 887 -8.25 -19.47 -17.10
N VAL A 888 -7.44 -18.43 -17.29
CA VAL A 888 -7.27 -17.74 -18.57
C VAL A 888 -6.18 -18.45 -19.37
N HIS A 889 -6.32 -18.55 -20.69
CA HIS A 889 -5.33 -19.13 -21.57
C HIS A 889 -4.20 -18.13 -21.89
N GLY A 890 -4.57 -16.99 -22.48
CA GLY A 890 -3.66 -15.89 -22.85
C GLY A 890 -2.79 -16.14 -24.10
N ASP A 891 -3.00 -17.25 -24.81
CA ASP A 891 -2.29 -17.58 -26.08
C ASP A 891 -3.15 -18.50 -26.98
N ILE A 892 -4.31 -17.99 -27.41
CA ILE A 892 -5.25 -18.71 -28.30
C ILE A 892 -4.98 -18.30 -29.74
N ARG A 893 -4.41 -19.22 -30.52
CA ARG A 893 -3.98 -19.06 -31.92
C ARG A 893 -3.95 -20.43 -32.62
N ALA A 894 -4.07 -20.47 -33.95
CA ALA A 894 -4.20 -21.74 -34.68
C ALA A 894 -3.03 -22.72 -34.46
N SER A 895 -1.79 -22.22 -34.27
CA SER A 895 -0.61 -23.05 -33.98
C SER A 895 -0.64 -23.75 -32.61
N ASN A 896 -1.55 -23.33 -31.70
CA ASN A 896 -1.76 -23.94 -30.38
C ASN A 896 -3.01 -24.85 -30.33
N VAL A 897 -3.69 -25.06 -31.45
CA VAL A 897 -4.83 -25.98 -31.57
C VAL A 897 -4.39 -27.22 -32.31
N LEU A 898 -4.24 -28.34 -31.61
CA LEU A 898 -3.91 -29.63 -32.21
C LEU A 898 -5.20 -30.36 -32.60
N LEU A 899 -5.18 -31.08 -33.72
CA LEU A 899 -6.35 -31.84 -34.21
C LEU A 899 -6.11 -33.34 -34.00
N ASN A 900 -7.01 -34.08 -33.34
CA ASN A 900 -6.85 -35.53 -33.25
C ASN A 900 -7.24 -36.24 -34.57
N GLU A 901 -7.23 -37.58 -34.58
CA GLU A 901 -7.60 -38.41 -35.72
C GLU A 901 -9.06 -38.16 -36.19
N ASP A 902 -9.97 -37.81 -35.28
CA ASP A 902 -11.34 -37.38 -35.62
C ASP A 902 -11.46 -35.95 -36.18
N PHE A 903 -10.36 -35.20 -36.27
CA PHE A 903 -10.36 -33.73 -36.44
C PHE A 903 -11.14 -32.98 -35.33
N LYS A 904 -11.07 -33.45 -34.07
CA LYS A 904 -11.52 -32.70 -32.88
C LYS A 904 -10.37 -31.83 -32.35
N ALA A 905 -10.67 -30.58 -32.03
CA ALA A 905 -9.69 -29.63 -31.49
C ALA A 905 -9.28 -29.98 -30.05
N HIS A 906 -7.97 -29.88 -29.80
CA HIS A 906 -7.32 -30.01 -28.49
C HIS A 906 -6.40 -28.81 -28.29
N LEU A 907 -6.74 -27.93 -27.35
CA LEU A 907 -5.98 -26.71 -27.06
C LEU A 907 -4.75 -27.02 -26.19
N MET A 908 -3.56 -26.59 -26.61
CA MET A 908 -2.32 -26.65 -25.84
C MET A 908 -1.87 -25.26 -25.39
N GLY A 909 -1.08 -25.19 -24.30
CA GLY A 909 -0.50 -23.93 -23.80
C GLY A 909 -1.17 -23.37 -22.54
N VAL A 910 -2.23 -24.03 -22.02
CA VAL A 910 -3.06 -23.58 -20.90
C VAL A 910 -2.26 -22.99 -19.74
N GLY A 911 -2.43 -21.68 -19.51
CA GLY A 911 -1.85 -20.96 -18.37
C GLY A 911 -0.33 -20.76 -18.41
N LEU A 912 0.33 -21.04 -19.54
CA LEU A 912 1.79 -20.89 -19.70
C LEU A 912 2.23 -19.47 -20.10
N SER A 913 1.30 -18.61 -20.47
CA SER A 913 1.49 -17.17 -20.70
C SER A 913 2.25 -16.50 -19.54
N LYS A 914 2.03 -16.93 -18.29
CA LYS A 914 2.75 -16.48 -17.09
C LYS A 914 4.27 -16.79 -17.05
N PHE A 915 4.81 -17.53 -18.01
CA PHE A 915 6.23 -17.91 -18.07
C PHE A 915 7.00 -17.30 -19.25
N VAL A 916 6.33 -16.51 -20.10
CA VAL A 916 6.95 -15.69 -21.13
C VAL A 916 7.28 -14.33 -20.51
N PRO A 917 8.55 -13.90 -20.49
CA PRO A 917 8.91 -12.55 -20.06
C PRO A 917 8.26 -11.50 -20.98
N TRP A 918 7.88 -10.33 -20.43
CA TRP A 918 7.27 -9.24 -21.20
C TRP A 918 8.17 -8.82 -22.37
N GLU A 919 9.48 -8.75 -22.14
CA GLU A 919 10.50 -8.35 -23.10
C GLU A 919 10.55 -9.33 -24.28
N ALA A 920 10.43 -10.63 -24.02
CA ALA A 920 10.38 -11.66 -25.07
C ALA A 920 9.05 -11.60 -25.85
N MET A 921 7.95 -11.22 -25.20
CA MET A 921 6.66 -10.96 -25.85
C MET A 921 6.72 -9.68 -26.71
N GLN A 922 7.54 -8.71 -26.30
CA GLN A 922 7.84 -7.48 -27.04
C GLN A 922 8.78 -7.74 -28.24
N GLU A 923 9.82 -8.58 -28.11
CA GLU A 923 10.62 -9.07 -29.25
C GLU A 923 9.75 -9.79 -30.30
N TRP A 924 8.78 -10.60 -29.87
CA TRP A 924 7.80 -11.25 -30.74
C TRP A 924 6.88 -10.25 -31.45
N THR A 925 6.70 -9.05 -30.88
CA THR A 925 5.87 -7.96 -31.43
C THR A 925 6.67 -7.04 -32.37
N ILE A 926 7.98 -6.87 -32.12
CA ILE A 926 8.84 -5.93 -32.85
C ILE A 926 9.57 -6.59 -34.03
N MET A 927 10.03 -7.84 -33.91
CA MET A 927 10.94 -8.48 -34.89
C MET A 927 10.25 -9.47 -35.85
N VAL A 928 8.92 -9.39 -36.00
CA VAL A 928 8.17 -9.87 -37.17
C VAL A 928 6.96 -8.95 -37.34
N GLY A 929 6.81 -8.34 -38.52
CA GLY A 929 5.55 -7.68 -38.86
C GLY A 929 4.41 -8.71 -38.88
N GLY A 930 3.44 -8.55 -37.98
CA GLY A 930 2.24 -9.39 -37.92
C GLY A 930 2.21 -10.45 -36.81
N THR A 931 1.92 -10.05 -35.57
CA THR A 931 1.08 -10.85 -34.65
C THR A 931 -0.01 -9.99 -33.97
N TYR A 932 -0.39 -8.86 -34.60
CA TYR A 932 -1.47 -7.99 -34.13
C TYR A 932 -2.87 -8.63 -34.16
N GLY A 933 -3.07 -9.74 -34.87
CA GLY A 933 -4.40 -10.29 -35.15
C GLY A 933 -5.18 -10.81 -33.93
N TYR A 934 -4.57 -11.64 -33.08
CA TYR A 934 -5.31 -12.35 -32.01
C TYR A 934 -5.47 -11.56 -30.70
N LEU A 935 -4.70 -10.49 -30.51
CA LEU A 935 -4.61 -9.80 -29.21
C LEU A 935 -5.83 -8.89 -29.01
N ALA A 936 -6.46 -9.01 -27.85
CA ALA A 936 -7.61 -8.19 -27.50
C ALA A 936 -7.19 -6.73 -27.21
N PRO A 937 -7.95 -5.70 -27.63
CA PRO A 937 -7.57 -4.30 -27.43
C PRO A 937 -7.23 -3.93 -25.97
N GLU A 938 -7.98 -4.45 -25.00
CA GLU A 938 -7.69 -4.19 -23.58
C GLU A 938 -6.36 -4.82 -23.12
N PHE A 939 -5.94 -5.95 -23.71
CA PHE A 939 -4.64 -6.53 -23.41
C PHE A 939 -3.52 -5.69 -24.02
N VAL A 940 -3.67 -5.23 -25.26
CA VAL A 940 -2.68 -4.35 -25.94
C VAL A 940 -2.48 -3.03 -25.19
N TYR A 941 -3.56 -2.39 -24.71
CA TYR A 941 -3.47 -1.07 -24.07
C TYR A 941 -3.31 -1.08 -22.54
N ARG A 942 -3.53 -2.22 -21.86
CA ARG A 942 -3.50 -2.30 -20.38
C ARG A 942 -2.73 -3.49 -19.80
N ASN A 943 -2.22 -4.41 -20.63
CA ASN A 943 -1.59 -5.67 -20.19
C ASN A 943 -2.54 -6.58 -19.35
N GLU A 944 -3.85 -6.39 -19.47
CA GLU A 944 -4.89 -7.12 -18.71
C GLU A 944 -5.25 -8.46 -19.39
N ILE A 945 -4.65 -9.57 -18.96
CA ILE A 945 -5.01 -10.92 -19.43
C ILE A 945 -6.29 -11.40 -18.73
N THR A 946 -7.43 -11.38 -19.44
CA THR A 946 -8.75 -11.77 -18.89
C THR A 946 -9.42 -12.91 -19.66
N THR A 947 -10.43 -13.56 -19.07
CA THR A 947 -11.28 -14.52 -19.80
C THR A 947 -12.03 -13.88 -20.98
N LYS A 948 -12.22 -12.55 -20.99
CA LYS A 948 -12.80 -11.82 -22.13
C LYS A 948 -11.79 -11.58 -23.24
N SER A 949 -10.50 -11.56 -22.93
CA SER A 949 -9.41 -11.50 -23.90
C SER A 949 -9.30 -12.82 -24.65
N ASP A 950 -9.39 -13.95 -23.94
CA ASP A 950 -9.53 -15.29 -24.55
C ASP A 950 -10.73 -15.39 -25.52
N VAL A 951 -11.89 -14.80 -25.16
CA VAL A 951 -13.09 -14.76 -26.04
C VAL A 951 -12.82 -13.99 -27.33
N TYR A 952 -12.08 -12.87 -27.25
CA TYR A 952 -11.69 -12.10 -28.43
C TYR A 952 -10.76 -12.92 -29.33
N SER A 953 -9.69 -13.49 -28.78
CA SER A 953 -8.75 -14.34 -29.53
C SER A 953 -9.43 -15.55 -30.17
N PHE A 954 -10.43 -16.16 -29.50
CA PHE A 954 -11.28 -17.19 -30.10
C PHE A 954 -12.11 -16.65 -31.27
N GLY A 955 -12.68 -15.44 -31.17
CA GLY A 955 -13.44 -14.82 -32.26
C GLY A 955 -12.58 -14.55 -33.50
N VAL A 956 -11.34 -14.08 -33.33
CA VAL A 956 -10.37 -13.93 -34.42
C VAL A 956 -10.06 -15.29 -35.07
N LEU A 957 -9.77 -16.30 -34.24
CA LEU A 957 -9.47 -17.66 -34.68
C LEU A 957 -10.66 -18.33 -35.39
N LEU A 958 -11.91 -18.01 -35.02
CA LEU A 958 -13.11 -18.46 -35.71
C LEU A 958 -13.22 -17.87 -37.12
N LEU A 959 -12.83 -16.60 -37.32
CA LEU A 959 -12.79 -15.97 -38.64
C LEU A 959 -11.68 -16.55 -39.53
N GLU A 960 -10.51 -16.83 -38.95
CA GLU A 960 -9.41 -17.57 -39.57
C GLU A 960 -9.86 -18.99 -40.01
N ILE A 961 -10.57 -19.72 -39.15
CA ILE A 961 -11.11 -21.06 -39.46
C ILE A 961 -12.08 -21.01 -40.66
N VAL A 962 -12.98 -20.02 -40.70
CA VAL A 962 -13.99 -19.88 -41.77
C VAL A 962 -13.37 -19.45 -43.12
N SER A 963 -12.39 -18.53 -43.08
CA SER A 963 -11.85 -17.87 -44.28
C SER A 963 -10.56 -18.49 -44.83
N GLY A 964 -9.85 -19.30 -44.03
CA GLY A 964 -8.52 -19.81 -44.39
C GLY A 964 -7.44 -18.73 -44.46
N ARG A 965 -7.72 -17.51 -44.02
CA ARG A 965 -6.80 -16.36 -44.09
C ARG A 965 -6.07 -16.12 -42.77
N ARG A 966 -4.83 -15.61 -42.89
CA ARG A 966 -4.02 -15.21 -41.74
C ARG A 966 -4.64 -13.97 -41.05
N PRO A 967 -4.71 -13.94 -39.70
CA PRO A 967 -5.23 -12.78 -38.97
C PRO A 967 -4.53 -11.45 -39.24
N ALA A 968 -3.28 -11.48 -39.69
CA ALA A 968 -2.58 -10.38 -40.32
C ALA A 968 -1.82 -10.90 -41.55
N GLN A 969 -1.84 -10.16 -42.66
CA GLN A 969 -1.17 -10.51 -43.91
C GLN A 969 -0.50 -9.28 -44.52
N ALA A 970 0.68 -9.44 -45.12
CA ALA A 970 1.32 -8.37 -45.89
C ALA A 970 0.57 -8.13 -47.21
N VAL A 971 0.32 -6.86 -47.54
CA VAL A 971 -0.38 -6.42 -48.75
C VAL A 971 0.38 -5.24 -49.34
N ASP A 972 0.79 -5.35 -50.61
CA ASP A 972 1.81 -4.49 -51.24
C ASP A 972 1.46 -2.99 -51.25
N SER A 973 0.19 -2.64 -51.11
CA SER A 973 -0.32 -1.26 -51.12
C SER A 973 -0.60 -0.64 -49.73
N VAL A 974 -0.55 -1.41 -48.64
CA VAL A 974 -0.91 -0.94 -47.28
C VAL A 974 0.02 -1.45 -46.17
N GLY A 975 1.05 -2.22 -46.51
CA GLY A 975 1.95 -2.84 -45.52
C GLY A 975 1.33 -4.10 -44.92
N TYR A 976 0.71 -4.02 -43.75
CA TYR A 976 0.06 -5.17 -43.09
C TYR A 976 -1.43 -4.91 -42.88
N GLN A 977 -2.27 -5.75 -43.50
CA GLN A 977 -3.73 -5.71 -43.34
C GLN A 977 -4.20 -6.73 -42.29
N SER A 978 -5.14 -6.32 -41.45
CA SER A 978 -5.89 -7.17 -40.52
C SER A 978 -7.01 -7.93 -41.23
N ILE A 979 -7.26 -9.17 -40.79
CA ILE A 979 -8.40 -9.98 -41.28
C ILE A 979 -9.76 -9.27 -41.12
N PHE A 980 -9.90 -8.38 -40.12
CA PHE A 980 -11.11 -7.57 -39.92
C PHE A 980 -11.23 -6.38 -40.87
N GLU A 981 -10.12 -5.80 -41.32
CA GLU A 981 -10.13 -4.71 -42.32
C GLU A 981 -10.55 -5.25 -43.69
N TRP A 982 -10.17 -6.49 -44.01
CA TRP A 982 -10.68 -7.19 -45.20
C TRP A 982 -12.15 -7.63 -45.04
N ALA A 983 -12.53 -8.22 -43.89
CA ALA A 983 -13.86 -8.80 -43.72
C ALA A 983 -14.98 -7.78 -43.47
N THR A 984 -14.70 -6.65 -42.81
CA THR A 984 -15.75 -5.68 -42.43
C THR A 984 -16.50 -5.09 -43.64
N PRO A 985 -15.85 -4.66 -44.74
CA PRO A 985 -16.56 -4.18 -45.93
C PRO A 985 -17.46 -5.25 -46.57
N LEU A 986 -17.03 -6.51 -46.58
CA LEU A 986 -17.84 -7.63 -47.10
C LEU A 986 -19.09 -7.89 -46.25
N VAL A 987 -18.96 -7.79 -44.92
CA VAL A 987 -20.10 -7.89 -43.98
C VAL A 987 -21.06 -6.71 -44.13
N GLN A 988 -20.56 -5.49 -44.25
CA GLN A 988 -21.39 -4.30 -44.49
C GLN A 988 -22.15 -4.42 -45.83
N ALA A 989 -21.49 -4.91 -46.87
CA ALA A 989 -22.10 -5.22 -48.17
C ALA A 989 -22.99 -6.48 -48.17
N HIS A 990 -23.14 -7.19 -47.04
CA HIS A 990 -23.89 -8.45 -46.90
C HIS A 990 -23.37 -9.61 -47.78
N ARG A 991 -22.13 -9.53 -48.26
CA ARG A 991 -21.47 -10.50 -49.17
C ARG A 991 -20.82 -11.66 -48.42
N TYR A 992 -21.56 -12.27 -47.48
CA TYR A 992 -21.06 -13.31 -46.58
C TYR A 992 -20.39 -14.53 -47.28
N PRO A 993 -20.86 -15.04 -48.43
CA PRO A 993 -20.19 -16.17 -49.11
C PRO A 993 -18.74 -15.89 -49.51
N GLU A 994 -18.35 -14.64 -49.74
CA GLU A 994 -16.99 -14.25 -50.13
C GLU A 994 -16.01 -14.20 -48.95
N ILE A 995 -16.51 -14.38 -47.72
CA ILE A 995 -15.71 -14.51 -46.50
C ILE A 995 -15.25 -15.98 -46.32
N LEU A 996 -15.89 -16.93 -47.02
CA LEU A 996 -15.61 -18.36 -46.94
C LEU A 996 -14.29 -18.73 -47.64
N ASP A 997 -13.54 -19.67 -47.09
CA ASP A 997 -12.34 -20.24 -47.71
C ASP A 997 -12.67 -20.94 -49.05
N PRO A 998 -12.08 -20.53 -50.19
CA PRO A 998 -12.29 -21.19 -51.49
C PRO A 998 -11.99 -22.69 -51.50
N LEU A 999 -11.11 -23.18 -50.60
CA LEU A 999 -10.81 -24.61 -50.46
C LEU A 999 -12.01 -25.42 -49.97
N ILE A 1000 -13.00 -24.80 -49.31
CA ILE A 1000 -14.25 -25.45 -48.91
C ILE A 1000 -15.07 -25.74 -50.17
N SER A 1001 -15.30 -24.72 -51.01
CA SER A 1001 -16.03 -24.86 -52.28
C SER A 1001 -15.36 -25.79 -53.29
N LEU A 1002 -14.03 -25.92 -53.24
CA LEU A 1002 -13.28 -26.90 -54.04
C LEU A 1002 -13.37 -28.32 -53.47
N SER A 1003 -13.49 -28.48 -52.15
CA SER A 1003 -13.62 -29.79 -51.51
C SER A 1003 -14.98 -30.47 -51.72
N SER A 1004 -16.03 -29.68 -51.94
CA SER A 1004 -17.41 -30.13 -52.20
C SER A 1004 -17.67 -30.64 -53.62
N SER A 1005 -16.64 -30.82 -54.46
CA SER A 1005 -16.81 -31.21 -55.87
C SER A 1005 -17.38 -32.63 -56.09
N SER A 1006 -17.59 -33.41 -55.02
CA SER A 1006 -18.26 -34.71 -55.05
C SER A 1006 -19.78 -34.65 -54.83
N SER A 1007 -20.31 -33.60 -54.17
CA SER A 1007 -21.73 -33.47 -53.81
C SER A 1007 -22.15 -32.00 -53.67
N PRO A 1008 -23.21 -31.52 -54.37
CA PRO A 1008 -23.70 -30.14 -54.21
C PRO A 1008 -24.25 -29.78 -52.82
N SER A 1009 -24.43 -30.75 -51.93
CA SER A 1009 -24.98 -30.60 -50.58
C SER A 1009 -24.05 -29.94 -49.56
N ASP A 1010 -22.76 -29.87 -49.85
CA ASP A 1010 -21.73 -29.68 -48.80
C ASP A 1010 -21.29 -28.21 -48.66
N ILE A 1011 -21.93 -27.29 -49.39
CA ILE A 1011 -21.73 -25.84 -49.30
C ILE A 1011 -22.79 -25.26 -48.34
N PRO A 1012 -22.39 -24.56 -47.25
CA PRO A 1012 -23.34 -24.00 -46.29
C PRO A 1012 -24.19 -22.87 -46.89
N GLU A 1013 -25.47 -22.81 -46.53
CA GLU A 1013 -26.33 -21.68 -46.88
C GLU A 1013 -25.74 -20.35 -46.40
N ALA A 1014 -25.91 -19.28 -47.17
CA ALA A 1014 -25.44 -17.94 -46.81
C ALA A 1014 -25.96 -17.45 -45.44
N GLY A 1015 -27.16 -17.89 -45.04
CA GLY A 1015 -27.73 -17.61 -43.70
C GLY A 1015 -27.05 -18.35 -42.55
N VAL A 1016 -26.39 -19.48 -42.81
CA VAL A 1016 -25.54 -20.18 -41.81
C VAL A 1016 -24.19 -19.47 -41.71
N ILE A 1017 -23.57 -19.12 -42.85
CA ILE A 1017 -22.33 -18.32 -42.88
C ILE A 1017 -22.54 -16.99 -42.13
N GLN A 1018 -23.63 -16.27 -42.41
CA GLN A 1018 -23.99 -15.03 -41.72
C GLN A 1018 -24.07 -15.21 -40.20
N LYS A 1019 -24.68 -16.30 -39.70
CA LYS A 1019 -24.78 -16.54 -38.25
C LYS A 1019 -23.41 -16.81 -37.61
N VAL A 1020 -22.53 -17.56 -38.27
CA VAL A 1020 -21.15 -17.79 -37.79
C VAL A 1020 -20.34 -16.49 -37.79
N VAL A 1021 -20.48 -15.67 -38.84
CA VAL A 1021 -19.80 -14.36 -38.91
C VAL A 1021 -20.36 -13.39 -37.86
N ASN A 1022 -21.67 -13.35 -37.63
CA ASN A 1022 -22.26 -12.54 -36.55
C ASN A 1022 -21.73 -12.96 -35.16
N LEU A 1023 -21.49 -14.27 -34.95
CA LEU A 1023 -20.87 -14.80 -33.74
C LEU A 1023 -19.39 -14.37 -33.60
N VAL A 1024 -18.63 -14.28 -34.70
CA VAL A 1024 -17.27 -13.67 -34.71
C VAL A 1024 -17.32 -12.24 -34.18
N TYR A 1025 -18.19 -11.38 -34.73
CA TYR A 1025 -18.29 -9.98 -34.31
C TYR A 1025 -18.85 -9.83 -32.89
N ALA A 1026 -19.71 -10.76 -32.42
CA ALA A 1026 -20.16 -10.80 -31.03
C ALA A 1026 -19.05 -11.25 -30.04
N CYS A 1027 -18.04 -12.00 -30.49
CA CYS A 1027 -16.86 -12.35 -29.69
C CYS A 1027 -15.78 -11.26 -29.71
N THR A 1028 -15.68 -10.48 -30.79
CA THR A 1028 -14.61 -9.48 -31.01
C THR A 1028 -15.00 -8.03 -30.71
N GLN A 1029 -16.14 -7.81 -30.03
CA GLN A 1029 -16.56 -6.49 -29.55
C GLN A 1029 -15.44 -5.75 -28.81
N HIS A 1030 -15.23 -4.46 -29.11
CA HIS A 1030 -14.15 -3.67 -28.51
C HIS A 1030 -14.26 -3.60 -26.97
N VAL A 1031 -15.49 -3.50 -26.44
CA VAL A 1031 -15.76 -3.47 -25.00
C VAL A 1031 -15.84 -4.91 -24.42
N PRO A 1032 -14.96 -5.31 -23.47
CA PRO A 1032 -14.90 -6.70 -22.99
C PRO A 1032 -16.18 -7.22 -22.32
N SER A 1033 -16.97 -6.35 -21.68
CA SER A 1033 -18.25 -6.73 -21.06
C SER A 1033 -19.32 -7.14 -22.08
N MET A 1034 -19.31 -6.52 -23.27
CA MET A 1034 -20.28 -6.77 -24.36
C MET A 1034 -20.02 -8.07 -25.11
N ARG A 1035 -18.80 -8.62 -25.05
CA ARG A 1035 -18.47 -9.94 -25.62
C ARG A 1035 -19.31 -11.03 -24.96
N LEU A 1036 -19.56 -12.13 -25.66
CA LEU A 1036 -20.31 -13.27 -25.11
C LEU A 1036 -19.56 -14.01 -23.97
N ARG A 1037 -20.18 -15.06 -23.42
CA ARG A 1037 -19.51 -16.07 -22.57
C ARG A 1037 -19.26 -17.33 -23.40
N MET A 1038 -18.14 -18.03 -23.19
CA MET A 1038 -17.80 -19.19 -24.02
C MET A 1038 -18.84 -20.32 -23.97
N SER A 1039 -19.53 -20.55 -22.85
CA SER A 1039 -20.68 -21.46 -22.79
C SER A 1039 -21.83 -21.09 -23.73
N HIS A 1040 -22.08 -19.80 -23.97
CA HIS A 1040 -23.08 -19.34 -24.94
C HIS A 1040 -22.56 -19.45 -26.39
N VAL A 1041 -21.27 -19.20 -26.62
CA VAL A 1041 -20.61 -19.41 -27.92
C VAL A 1041 -20.68 -20.89 -28.33
N VAL A 1042 -20.41 -21.82 -27.40
CA VAL A 1042 -20.59 -23.27 -27.59
C VAL A 1042 -22.04 -23.60 -27.99
N HIS A 1043 -23.02 -23.06 -27.28
CA HIS A 1043 -24.44 -23.31 -27.56
C HIS A 1043 -24.84 -22.84 -28.97
N GLN A 1044 -24.42 -21.64 -29.39
CA GLN A 1044 -24.70 -21.16 -30.75
C GLN A 1044 -24.03 -22.04 -31.82
N LEU A 1045 -22.75 -22.40 -31.65
CA LEU A 1045 -22.06 -23.29 -32.61
C LEU A 1045 -22.71 -24.67 -32.70
N GLN A 1046 -23.17 -25.23 -31.57
CA GLN A 1046 -23.90 -26.49 -31.54
C GLN A 1046 -25.26 -26.40 -32.24
N GLN A 1047 -25.99 -25.30 -32.09
CA GLN A 1047 -27.24 -25.08 -32.82
C GLN A 1047 -27.00 -24.97 -34.33
N LEU A 1048 -25.95 -24.25 -34.75
CA LEU A 1048 -25.59 -24.11 -36.17
C LEU A 1048 -25.21 -25.45 -36.79
N ALA A 1049 -24.39 -26.26 -36.11
CA ALA A 1049 -24.02 -27.61 -36.55
C ALA A 1049 -25.18 -28.64 -36.48
N SER A 1050 -26.33 -28.28 -35.89
CA SER A 1050 -27.50 -29.19 -35.79
C SER A 1050 -28.55 -28.96 -36.88
N HIS A 1051 -28.55 -27.80 -37.54
CA HIS A 1051 -29.55 -27.47 -38.56
C HIS A 1051 -29.40 -28.32 -39.84
N ASP A 1052 -28.16 -28.65 -40.21
CA ASP A 1052 -27.84 -29.47 -41.39
C ASP A 1052 -28.45 -30.89 -41.31
N ALA A 1053 -28.72 -31.39 -40.10
CA ALA A 1053 -29.30 -32.73 -39.88
C ALA A 1053 -30.82 -32.81 -40.17
N VAL A 1054 -31.53 -31.67 -40.24
CA VAL A 1054 -33.00 -31.64 -40.39
C VAL A 1054 -33.44 -31.79 -41.85
N GLY A 1055 -32.53 -31.57 -42.81
CA GLY A 1055 -32.80 -31.72 -44.26
C GLY A 1055 -33.05 -33.16 -44.73
N SER A 1056 -32.83 -34.17 -43.88
CA SER A 1056 -32.94 -35.60 -44.25
C SER A 1056 -34.36 -36.17 -44.18
N TRP A 1057 -35.38 -35.38 -43.84
CA TRP A 1057 -36.79 -35.83 -43.71
C TRP A 1057 -37.76 -34.86 -44.39
N LYS A 1058 -37.64 -34.69 -45.71
CA LYS A 1058 -38.68 -34.13 -46.59
C LYS A 1058 -38.52 -34.59 -48.04
#